data_AF-A0A315VE37-F1
#
_entry.id   AF-A0A315VE37-F1
#
_cell.length_a   1.000
_cell.length_b   1.000
_cell.length_c   1.000
_cell.angle_alpha   90.00
_cell.angle_beta   90.00
_cell.angle_gamma   90.00
#
_symmetry.space_group_name_H-M   'P 1'
#
loop_
_entity.id
_entity.type
_entity.pdbx_description
1 polymer ?
#
loop_
_entity_poly.entity_id
_entity_poly.type
_entity_poly.pdbx_seq_one_letter_code
_entity_poly.pdbx_strand_id
1 'polypeptide(L)'
;MWRGLLLKGTTCLLQVSAQSFLHQRHAPSQCFRLFTHRLLYKFRETSCIPRLRSTDFFQSHNLSRNYRKDAKSTVEFPLSPITVTDIKQYLRSKDIPFHDGYSCLHIPSIFIDVFTRKDSFSLFIDKTTGQFLCKDTLVEGSWEDLQDCLEVMQKDEQDSLSPHVLLGYPESLEEQEEREREQREVREIWSSSLPFTDLHDEEAQLVKTMFQITKISNATLKRFGVRLFKPTKSLVFPWFGGPDSSLKGIKLLSAQRIDGEKVTYNEATVPKCSSYFNLFGLALVSRMDSEVVVTGSELDTLAVSQGTGLPSVALPRGVSCLPPALLPYLEQFKRVTLWLGGDIRSWEASKIFSRKLGLRRCTLVRPGEFQPCPLEALSQGKNLSRIVKASIPAAHKSIVSFKQLREDVYGELMNTDQVAGVKWTRFPELNRILKGHRKGELTVFTGPTGSGKTTFISELALDLCMQGVNTLWGSFEINNVRLAKIMLTQFAMQRLEENLEQYDFWADRFEELPLYFMTFHGQQNIKTVLDTMQHAVYLYDINHVIIDNLQFMMGQENLSVDKFAVQDHIIGVFRKFATNSSCHVTLIIHPRKEEDDKELQTASIFGSAKASQEADNVLILQEKKLVTCPGRRSLQVTKNRFDGDVGIFPLDFIKPSLTFSTPIKAKHKLRKVAAKPENEEEVKGNEVTVQKDDGKKEKATKTAKASQAAKRPANENEKA
;
A
#
# COMPACT_ATOMS: atom_id res chain seq x y z
N MET A 1 -13.52 -38.19 -34.38
CA MET A 1 -12.93 -39.37 -35.07
C MET A 1 -11.55 -39.00 -35.59
N TRP A 2 -10.77 -40.01 -35.99
CA TRP A 2 -9.60 -40.01 -36.91
C TRP A 2 -9.32 -38.74 -37.75
N ARG A 3 -8.07 -38.41 -38.12
CA ARG A 3 -6.71 -38.70 -37.57
C ARG A 3 -5.70 -37.90 -38.42
N GLY A 4 -4.60 -37.41 -37.83
CA GLY A 4 -3.46 -36.86 -38.57
C GLY A 4 -2.17 -37.09 -37.78
N LEU A 5 -1.15 -37.70 -38.38
CA LEU A 5 0.09 -38.10 -37.70
C LEU A 5 1.33 -37.91 -38.57
N LEU A 6 2.44 -37.63 -37.87
CA LEU A 6 3.84 -37.89 -38.24
C LEU A 6 4.45 -37.14 -39.43
N LEU A 7 5.51 -36.38 -39.10
CA LEU A 7 6.86 -36.74 -39.53
C LEU A 7 7.87 -36.48 -38.39
N LYS A 8 9.06 -37.08 -38.45
CA LYS A 8 10.11 -37.01 -37.42
C LYS A 8 11.35 -36.26 -37.93
N GLY A 9 12.10 -35.65 -37.02
CA GLY A 9 13.48 -35.18 -37.28
C GLY A 9 14.22 -34.86 -35.99
N THR A 10 15.38 -35.47 -35.74
CA THR A 10 16.16 -35.30 -34.50
C THR A 10 17.68 -35.38 -34.76
N THR A 11 18.37 -34.25 -34.64
CA THR A 11 19.82 -34.05 -34.30
C THR A 11 20.02 -32.53 -34.25
N CYS A 12 20.61 -31.86 -33.25
CA CYS A 12 21.77 -32.09 -32.36
C CYS A 12 23.10 -31.53 -32.93
N LEU A 13 23.90 -30.92 -32.03
CA LEU A 13 25.20 -30.24 -32.20
C LEU A 13 25.21 -28.85 -32.86
N LEU A 14 25.60 -27.84 -32.07
CA LEU A 14 26.84 -27.08 -32.33
C LEU A 14 27.37 -26.47 -31.02
N GLN A 15 28.66 -26.15 -30.97
CA GLN A 15 29.40 -25.87 -29.73
C GLN A 15 29.37 -24.39 -29.32
N VAL A 16 29.32 -24.14 -28.01
CA VAL A 16 29.77 -22.87 -27.43
C VAL A 16 31.25 -23.01 -27.06
N SER A 17 32.12 -22.20 -27.66
CA SER A 17 33.54 -22.13 -27.32
C SER A 17 33.78 -21.18 -26.15
N ALA A 18 34.38 -21.70 -25.07
CA ALA A 18 34.92 -20.87 -24.00
C ALA A 18 36.36 -20.44 -24.34
N GLN A 19 36.75 -19.23 -23.93
CA GLN A 19 38.15 -18.83 -23.81
C GLN A 19 38.39 -18.17 -22.46
N SER A 20 39.51 -18.51 -21.82
CA SER A 20 39.90 -18.05 -20.49
C SER A 20 41.30 -17.43 -20.50
N PHE A 21 41.42 -16.30 -19.82
CA PHE A 21 42.61 -15.71 -19.20
C PHE A 21 44.02 -16.06 -19.70
N LEU A 22 44.75 -15.01 -20.10
CA LEU A 22 46.19 -14.87 -19.80
C LEU A 22 46.46 -13.51 -19.13
N HIS A 23 47.68 -13.29 -18.63
CA HIS A 23 47.97 -12.37 -17.53
C HIS A 23 49.40 -11.76 -17.63
N GLN A 24 49.71 -10.72 -16.82
CA GLN A 24 51.02 -10.02 -16.67
C GLN A 24 51.42 -9.02 -17.81
N ARG A 25 52.21 -7.93 -17.62
CA ARG A 25 52.78 -7.22 -16.43
C ARG A 25 53.34 -5.79 -16.76
N HIS A 26 53.42 -4.92 -15.73
CA HIS A 26 54.35 -3.78 -15.45
C HIS A 26 54.78 -2.69 -16.50
N ALA A 27 54.31 -1.44 -16.30
CA ALA A 27 55.05 -0.23 -15.84
C ALA A 27 56.25 0.39 -16.67
N PRO A 28 56.92 1.51 -16.25
CA PRO A 28 56.41 2.92 -16.28
C PRO A 28 57.42 4.04 -16.70
N SER A 29 56.96 5.28 -16.96
CA SER A 29 57.73 6.56 -16.95
C SER A 29 56.76 7.78 -16.98
N GLN A 30 56.77 8.77 -16.06
CA GLN A 30 57.70 9.88 -15.70
C GLN A 30 57.43 11.24 -16.39
N CYS A 31 57.01 12.24 -15.57
CA CYS A 31 57.22 13.71 -15.66
C CYS A 31 56.82 14.48 -16.97
N PHE A 32 56.59 15.80 -16.99
CA PHE A 32 56.95 16.93 -16.09
C PHE A 32 55.81 17.97 -15.95
N ARG A 33 55.94 18.93 -15.01
CA ARG A 33 55.09 20.14 -14.91
C ARG A 33 55.59 21.26 -15.84
N LEU A 34 54.72 22.20 -16.23
CA LEU A 34 54.97 23.65 -16.09
C LEU A 34 53.70 24.52 -16.32
N PHE A 35 53.70 25.73 -15.76
CA PHE A 35 52.67 26.78 -15.89
C PHE A 35 53.05 27.79 -16.99
N THR A 36 52.06 28.48 -17.58
CA THR A 36 52.15 29.95 -17.79
C THR A 36 50.78 30.63 -17.96
N HIS A 37 50.73 31.93 -17.63
CA HIS A 37 49.57 32.84 -17.73
C HIS A 37 49.53 33.57 -19.10
N ARG A 38 48.34 34.08 -19.49
CA ARG A 38 48.00 35.32 -20.26
C ARG A 38 46.89 35.08 -21.31
N LEU A 39 46.12 36.07 -21.77
CA LEU A 39 45.52 37.31 -21.21
C LEU A 39 44.45 37.78 -22.25
N LEU A 40 43.44 38.53 -21.82
CA LEU A 40 42.34 39.05 -22.66
C LEU A 40 42.80 39.91 -23.85
N TYR A 41 42.00 39.92 -24.94
CA TYR A 41 41.64 41.19 -25.63
C TYR A 41 40.26 41.11 -26.30
N LYS A 42 39.55 42.24 -26.36
CA LYS A 42 38.25 42.44 -27.06
C LYS A 42 38.48 42.99 -28.47
N PHE A 43 37.48 42.85 -29.35
CA PHE A 43 36.95 44.01 -30.10
C PHE A 43 35.46 43.82 -30.48
N ARG A 44 34.75 44.92 -30.69
CA ARG A 44 33.40 45.01 -31.30
C ARG A 44 33.56 45.53 -32.74
N GLU A 45 32.59 45.26 -33.61
CA GLU A 45 31.87 46.34 -34.31
C GLU A 45 30.56 45.87 -34.97
N THR A 46 29.81 46.80 -35.56
CA THR A 46 28.37 46.67 -35.85
C THR A 46 27.96 47.34 -37.17
N SER A 47 27.09 46.70 -37.96
CA SER A 47 26.27 47.41 -38.97
C SER A 47 24.99 46.63 -39.35
N CYS A 48 23.89 47.37 -39.47
CA CYS A 48 22.69 47.00 -40.23
C CYS A 48 22.89 47.46 -41.70
N ILE A 49 22.04 47.24 -42.73
CA ILE A 49 20.57 47.11 -42.79
C ILE A 49 20.15 46.11 -43.93
N PRO A 50 18.92 46.06 -44.52
CA PRO A 50 18.12 44.83 -44.50
C PRO A 50 17.93 44.10 -45.85
N ARG A 51 17.43 42.86 -45.80
CA ARG A 51 16.65 42.23 -46.89
C ARG A 51 15.45 41.44 -46.34
N LEU A 52 14.49 41.12 -47.21
CA LEU A 52 13.13 40.67 -46.89
C LEU A 52 12.85 39.26 -47.45
N ARG A 53 12.08 38.45 -46.71
CA ARG A 53 11.67 37.05 -47.03
C ARG A 53 12.84 36.03 -46.93
N SER A 54 12.60 34.75 -46.65
CA SER A 54 11.33 33.98 -46.50
C SER A 54 11.28 33.17 -45.20
N THR A 55 10.12 32.56 -44.93
CA THR A 55 9.95 31.50 -43.93
C THR A 55 10.69 30.23 -44.33
N ASP A 56 11.44 29.62 -43.41
CA ASP A 56 11.83 28.21 -43.48
C ASP A 56 12.05 27.65 -42.06
N PHE A 57 11.91 26.31 -41.93
CA PHE A 57 11.98 25.62 -40.65
C PHE A 57 13.44 25.45 -40.17
N PHE A 58 13.73 25.83 -38.91
CA PHE A 58 14.97 25.42 -38.26
C PHE A 58 14.80 24.05 -37.58
N GLN A 59 15.62 23.09 -37.99
CA GLN A 59 15.74 21.79 -37.32
C GLN A 59 16.35 21.97 -35.92
N SER A 60 15.72 21.39 -34.90
CA SER A 60 16.34 21.19 -33.59
C SER A 60 17.44 20.14 -33.70
N HIS A 61 18.64 20.43 -33.23
CA HIS A 61 19.73 19.46 -33.17
C HIS A 61 19.43 18.35 -32.15
N ASN A 62 19.33 17.10 -32.61
CA ASN A 62 19.20 15.94 -31.74
C ASN A 62 20.54 15.67 -31.01
N LEU A 63 20.59 15.95 -29.69
CA LEU A 63 21.69 15.48 -28.84
C LEU A 63 21.54 13.97 -28.60
N SER A 64 22.47 13.19 -29.17
CA SER A 64 22.50 11.74 -29.01
C SER A 64 23.27 11.34 -27.74
N ARG A 65 22.65 10.51 -26.89
CA ARG A 65 23.26 9.98 -25.65
C ARG A 65 24.12 8.74 -25.97
N ASN A 66 25.30 8.65 -25.39
CA ASN A 66 26.19 7.49 -25.59
C ASN A 66 25.64 6.23 -24.90
N TYR A 67 25.66 5.12 -25.64
CA TYR A 67 24.93 3.90 -25.32
C TYR A 67 25.60 3.07 -24.21
N ARG A 68 25.01 3.01 -23.02
CA ARG A 68 25.21 1.90 -22.07
C ARG A 68 24.03 0.95 -22.18
N LYS A 69 24.32 -0.35 -22.20
CA LYS A 69 23.40 -1.39 -22.68
C LYS A 69 23.23 -2.48 -21.62
N ASP A 70 22.23 -2.30 -20.76
CA ASP A 70 21.65 -3.35 -19.92
C ASP A 70 20.12 -3.34 -20.13
N ALA A 71 19.42 -4.40 -19.72
CA ALA A 71 18.15 -4.77 -20.36
C ALA A 71 17.04 -5.24 -19.41
N LYS A 72 15.80 -4.92 -19.85
CA LYS A 72 14.47 -5.23 -19.28
C LYS A 72 14.02 -4.27 -18.17
N SER A 73 12.98 -3.49 -18.49
CA SER A 73 12.21 -2.74 -17.50
C SER A 73 11.45 -3.70 -16.59
N THR A 74 11.75 -3.65 -15.29
CA THR A 74 10.95 -4.27 -14.22
C THR A 74 11.26 -3.53 -12.92
N VAL A 75 10.67 -2.33 -12.78
CA VAL A 75 10.77 -1.41 -11.61
C VAL A 75 12.11 -1.53 -10.88
N GLU A 76 13.20 -1.11 -11.54
CA GLU A 76 14.53 -1.26 -10.96
C GLU A 76 14.63 -0.46 -9.65
N PHE A 77 14.82 -1.17 -8.54
CA PHE A 77 15.42 -0.58 -7.36
C PHE A 77 16.83 -0.12 -7.76
N PRO A 78 17.16 1.17 -7.71
CA PRO A 78 18.50 1.63 -8.05
C PRO A 78 19.51 0.90 -7.16
N LEU A 79 20.55 0.34 -7.78
CA LEU A 79 21.50 -0.61 -7.16
C LEU A 79 22.20 -0.06 -5.90
N SER A 80 22.16 1.26 -5.73
CA SER A 80 22.22 1.94 -4.44
C SER A 80 21.03 2.90 -4.30
N PRO A 81 20.21 2.84 -3.24
CA PRO A 81 19.16 3.83 -3.01
C PRO A 81 19.78 5.22 -2.77
N ILE A 82 19.32 6.23 -3.51
CA ILE A 82 19.83 7.60 -3.46
C ILE A 82 19.60 8.16 -2.04
N THR A 83 20.66 8.62 -1.37
CA THR A 83 20.51 9.22 -0.03
C THR A 83 20.53 10.75 -0.07
N VAL A 84 19.91 11.38 0.93
CA VAL A 84 20.01 12.83 1.20
C VAL A 84 21.46 13.31 1.21
N THR A 85 22.38 12.48 1.70
CA THR A 85 23.82 12.74 1.76
C THR A 85 24.42 12.85 0.36
N ASP A 86 24.06 11.96 -0.56
CA ASP A 86 24.57 11.95 -1.94
C ASP A 86 24.05 13.16 -2.72
N ILE A 87 22.75 13.45 -2.60
CA ILE A 87 22.12 14.64 -3.20
C ILE A 87 22.82 15.90 -2.70
N LYS A 88 23.01 16.05 -1.38
CA LYS A 88 23.72 17.21 -0.80
C LYS A 88 25.20 17.28 -1.18
N GLN A 89 25.86 16.14 -1.40
CA GLN A 89 27.25 16.12 -1.87
C GLN A 89 27.35 16.51 -3.35
N TYR A 90 26.44 16.04 -4.21
CA TYR A 90 26.36 16.42 -5.62
C TYR A 90 26.11 17.92 -5.78
N LEU A 91 25.08 18.47 -5.10
CA LEU A 91 24.77 19.91 -5.15
C LEU A 91 25.95 20.78 -4.70
N ARG A 92 26.72 20.36 -3.68
CA ARG A 92 27.95 21.03 -3.26
C ARG A 92 29.06 20.95 -4.30
N SER A 93 29.24 19.80 -4.96
CA SER A 93 30.26 19.65 -6.02
C SER A 93 29.94 20.43 -7.32
N LYS A 94 28.75 21.02 -7.39
CA LYS A 94 28.28 21.88 -8.48
C LYS A 94 28.11 23.34 -8.04
N ASP A 95 28.54 23.70 -6.83
CA ASP A 95 28.38 25.01 -6.17
C ASP A 95 26.93 25.54 -6.12
N ILE A 96 25.93 24.65 -6.13
CA ILE A 96 24.51 25.01 -6.11
C ILE A 96 24.08 25.30 -4.65
N PRO A 97 23.59 26.51 -4.33
CA PRO A 97 23.05 26.79 -3.00
C PRO A 97 21.73 26.03 -2.79
N PHE A 98 21.58 25.42 -1.62
CA PHE A 98 20.37 24.67 -1.26
C PHE A 98 19.92 24.97 0.16
N HIS A 99 18.60 24.93 0.36
CA HIS A 99 17.94 25.04 1.66
C HIS A 99 17.34 23.69 2.07
N ASP A 100 17.35 23.37 3.37
CA ASP A 100 16.80 22.11 3.90
C ASP A 100 15.34 22.31 4.32
N GLY A 101 14.41 21.88 3.45
CA GLY A 101 12.96 22.00 3.66
C GLY A 101 12.40 20.97 4.64
N TYR A 102 11.10 20.68 4.54
CA TYR A 102 10.44 19.65 5.33
C TYR A 102 10.75 18.25 4.75
N SER A 103 10.09 17.92 3.66
CA SER A 103 10.20 16.67 2.90
C SER A 103 11.26 16.78 1.79
N CYS A 104 11.44 17.98 1.21
CA CYS A 104 12.35 18.22 0.10
C CYS A 104 13.55 19.10 0.48
N LEU A 105 14.60 19.07 -0.34
CA LEU A 105 15.59 20.15 -0.42
C LEU A 105 15.09 21.19 -1.43
N HIS A 106 15.40 22.46 -1.21
CA HIS A 106 15.02 23.54 -2.14
C HIS A 106 16.28 24.11 -2.81
N ILE A 107 16.28 24.21 -4.13
CA ILE A 107 17.33 24.89 -4.93
C ILE A 107 16.70 26.03 -5.77
N PRO A 108 17.48 27.00 -6.28
CA PRO A 108 17.01 27.92 -7.31
C PRO A 108 16.52 27.15 -8.54
N SER A 109 15.47 27.65 -9.21
CA SER A 109 14.95 26.98 -10.39
C SER A 109 15.86 27.17 -11.61
N ILE A 110 16.21 26.06 -12.25
CA ILE A 110 16.99 26.01 -13.49
C ILE A 110 16.14 26.27 -14.75
N PHE A 111 14.82 26.19 -14.64
CA PHE A 111 13.87 26.34 -15.76
C PHE A 111 13.34 27.78 -15.92
N ILE A 112 14.01 28.75 -15.28
CA ILE A 112 13.62 30.16 -15.23
C ILE A 112 14.87 31.00 -15.52
N ASP A 113 14.77 31.98 -16.41
CA ASP A 113 15.82 32.95 -16.68
C ASP A 113 16.18 33.76 -15.42
N VAL A 114 17.48 33.93 -15.16
CA VAL A 114 18.04 34.61 -13.97
C VAL A 114 17.43 36.00 -13.76
N PHE A 115 17.17 36.75 -14.82
CA PHE A 115 16.56 38.09 -14.73
C PHE A 115 15.11 38.08 -14.20
N THR A 116 14.45 36.92 -14.21
CA THR A 116 13.11 36.72 -13.65
C THR A 116 13.11 35.92 -12.35
N ARG A 117 14.25 35.37 -11.92
CA ARG A 117 14.43 34.77 -10.60
C ARG A 117 14.38 35.85 -9.54
N LYS A 118 13.32 35.83 -8.72
CA LYS A 118 13.40 36.32 -7.34
C LYS A 118 14.25 35.32 -6.55
N ASP A 119 14.83 35.71 -5.42
CA ASP A 119 15.69 34.87 -4.55
C ASP A 119 14.94 33.71 -3.84
N SER A 120 13.81 33.27 -4.39
CA SER A 120 13.02 32.13 -3.96
C SER A 120 13.59 30.83 -4.51
N PHE A 121 14.05 29.95 -3.61
CA PHE A 121 14.24 28.54 -3.91
C PHE A 121 12.88 27.92 -4.30
N SER A 122 12.68 27.64 -5.60
CA SER A 122 11.38 27.20 -6.13
C SER A 122 11.41 25.87 -6.88
N LEU A 123 12.57 25.20 -6.93
CA LEU A 123 12.68 23.81 -7.35
C LEU A 123 12.93 22.94 -6.11
N PHE A 124 12.02 22.00 -5.88
CA PHE A 124 12.01 21.11 -4.71
C PHE A 124 12.44 19.70 -5.13
N ILE A 125 13.42 19.13 -4.43
CA ILE A 125 13.97 17.78 -4.68
C ILE A 125 13.59 16.90 -3.49
N ASP A 126 12.86 15.81 -3.69
CA ASP A 126 12.51 14.89 -2.61
C ASP A 126 13.74 14.24 -1.96
N LYS A 127 13.73 14.13 -0.63
CA LYS A 127 14.86 13.62 0.16
C LYS A 127 15.06 12.10 0.03
N THR A 128 14.14 11.35 -0.55
CA THR A 128 14.19 9.88 -0.60
C THR A 128 14.12 9.32 -2.01
N THR A 129 13.32 9.89 -2.91
CA THR A 129 13.29 9.47 -4.32
C THR A 129 14.23 10.28 -5.21
N GLY A 130 14.67 11.47 -4.76
CA GLY A 130 15.43 12.42 -5.58
C GLY A 130 14.64 13.03 -6.74
N GLN A 131 13.36 12.67 -6.91
CA GLN A 131 12.45 13.30 -7.88
C GLN A 131 12.31 14.78 -7.55
N PHE A 132 12.16 15.61 -8.58
CA PHE A 132 12.02 17.05 -8.40
C PHE A 132 10.72 17.61 -8.98
N LEU A 133 10.33 18.78 -8.46
CA LEU A 133 9.25 19.62 -8.97
C LEU A 133 9.67 21.09 -8.93
N CYS A 134 9.59 21.78 -10.06
CA CYS A 134 9.66 23.23 -10.12
C CYS A 134 8.28 23.85 -9.86
N LYS A 135 8.09 24.54 -8.73
CA LYS A 135 6.83 25.24 -8.39
C LYS A 135 6.42 26.29 -9.44
N ASP A 136 7.39 26.90 -10.12
CA ASP A 136 7.13 28.03 -11.01
C ASP A 136 6.85 27.66 -12.47
N THR A 137 7.35 26.51 -12.94
CA THR A 137 7.11 26.01 -14.30
C THR A 137 6.27 24.73 -14.33
N LEU A 138 6.00 24.11 -13.18
CA LEU A 138 5.34 22.80 -13.05
C LEU A 138 6.04 21.68 -13.84
N VAL A 139 7.35 21.83 -14.04
CA VAL A 139 8.24 20.81 -14.58
C VAL A 139 8.62 19.84 -13.46
N GLU A 140 8.44 18.54 -13.71
CA GLU A 140 8.74 17.44 -12.80
C GLU A 140 9.64 16.40 -13.50
N GLY A 141 10.44 15.66 -12.75
CA GLY A 141 11.36 14.66 -13.30
C GLY A 141 12.08 13.83 -12.23
N SER A 142 12.90 12.87 -12.68
CA SER A 142 13.73 12.03 -11.81
C SER A 142 14.99 12.77 -11.33
N TRP A 143 15.73 12.14 -10.41
CA TRP A 143 17.06 12.63 -10.02
C TRP A 143 18.04 12.65 -11.19
N GLU A 144 17.99 11.65 -12.07
CA GLU A 144 18.90 11.51 -13.21
C GLU A 144 18.66 12.63 -14.23
N ASP A 145 17.38 12.91 -14.55
CA ASP A 145 16.99 14.02 -15.43
C ASP A 145 17.52 15.39 -14.90
N LEU A 146 17.54 15.58 -13.57
CA LEU A 146 18.09 16.78 -12.95
C LEU A 146 19.62 16.83 -13.06
N GLN A 147 20.31 15.70 -12.92
CA GLN A 147 21.76 15.61 -13.13
C GLN A 147 22.13 15.90 -14.60
N ASP A 148 21.36 15.36 -15.57
CA ASP A 148 21.53 15.66 -16.99
C ASP A 148 21.31 17.14 -17.29
N CYS A 149 20.22 17.74 -16.79
CA CYS A 149 19.96 19.18 -16.95
C CYS A 149 21.12 20.04 -16.43
N LEU A 150 21.61 19.75 -15.23
CA LEU A 150 22.74 20.46 -14.62
C LEU A 150 24.06 20.24 -15.36
N GLU A 151 24.25 19.08 -16.02
CA GLU A 151 25.40 18.84 -16.87
C GLU A 151 25.31 19.53 -18.24
N VAL A 152 24.13 19.63 -18.84
CA VAL A 152 23.92 20.39 -20.10
C VAL A 152 24.17 21.87 -19.87
N MET A 153 23.61 22.46 -18.81
CA MET A 153 23.87 23.85 -18.42
C MET A 153 25.37 24.16 -18.26
N GLN A 154 26.13 23.24 -17.66
CA GLN A 154 27.58 23.39 -17.47
C GLN A 154 28.41 23.14 -18.74
N LYS A 155 27.89 22.43 -19.75
CA LYS A 155 28.57 22.19 -21.04
C LYS A 155 28.33 23.33 -22.03
N ASP A 156 27.13 23.90 -22.01
CA ASP A 156 26.68 24.91 -22.96
C ASP A 156 26.81 26.36 -22.42
N GLU A 157 27.35 26.53 -21.20
CA GLU A 157 27.44 27.80 -20.46
C GLU A 157 26.08 28.53 -20.32
N GLN A 158 25.00 27.77 -20.15
CA GLN A 158 23.62 28.29 -20.08
C GLN A 158 23.12 28.44 -18.63
N ASP A 159 22.77 29.67 -18.26
CA ASP A 159 22.20 30.01 -16.95
C ASP A 159 20.81 29.40 -16.67
N SER A 160 20.04 29.04 -17.71
CA SER A 160 18.70 28.45 -17.59
C SER A 160 18.32 27.59 -18.81
N LEU A 161 17.59 26.50 -18.58
CA LEU A 161 17.03 25.64 -19.63
C LEU A 161 15.56 25.94 -19.92
N SER A 162 15.09 25.56 -21.10
CA SER A 162 13.65 25.59 -21.44
C SER A 162 12.90 24.49 -20.66
N PRO A 163 11.63 24.71 -20.25
CA PRO A 163 10.77 23.69 -19.63
C PRO A 163 10.57 22.41 -20.45
N HIS A 164 10.89 22.42 -21.75
CA HIS A 164 10.73 21.29 -22.68
C HIS A 164 12.04 20.53 -22.95
N VAL A 165 13.14 20.84 -22.26
CA VAL A 165 14.46 20.18 -22.45
C VAL A 165 14.53 18.78 -21.82
N LEU A 166 13.51 18.34 -21.07
CA LEU A 166 13.46 17.01 -20.45
C LEU A 166 13.35 15.87 -21.48
N LEU A 167 14.49 15.49 -22.04
CA LEU A 167 14.72 14.24 -22.74
C LEU A 167 14.91 13.13 -21.72
N GLY A 168 13.79 12.65 -21.16
CA GLY A 168 13.77 11.39 -20.43
C GLY A 168 14.30 10.25 -21.30
N TYR A 169 14.63 9.12 -20.67
CA TYR A 169 15.07 7.93 -21.40
C TYR A 169 14.03 7.55 -22.49
N PRO A 170 14.48 7.16 -23.70
CA PRO A 170 13.55 6.68 -24.72
C PRO A 170 12.91 5.40 -24.21
N GLU A 171 11.64 5.51 -23.82
CA GLU A 171 10.79 4.39 -23.43
C GLU A 171 10.76 3.34 -24.54
N SER A 172 10.62 2.07 -24.16
CA SER A 172 10.47 1.01 -25.15
C SER A 172 9.21 1.26 -25.99
N LEU A 173 9.19 0.74 -27.21
CA LEU A 173 8.03 0.89 -28.10
C LEU A 173 6.74 0.35 -27.44
N GLU A 174 6.87 -0.69 -26.61
CA GLU A 174 5.76 -1.28 -25.84
C GLU A 174 5.24 -0.30 -24.76
N GLU A 175 6.12 0.34 -23.98
CA GLU A 175 5.76 1.33 -22.96
C GLU A 175 5.16 2.60 -23.57
N GLN A 176 5.72 3.07 -24.69
CA GLN A 176 5.17 4.21 -25.44
C GLN A 176 3.79 3.89 -26.05
N GLU A 177 3.59 2.70 -26.60
CA GLU A 177 2.28 2.25 -27.11
C GLU A 177 1.24 2.08 -25.99
N GLU A 178 1.62 1.60 -24.81
CA GLU A 178 0.72 1.54 -23.65
C GLU A 178 0.34 2.96 -23.18
N ARG A 179 1.32 3.87 -23.02
CA ARG A 179 1.07 5.27 -22.66
C ARG A 179 0.17 5.98 -23.66
N GLU A 180 0.38 5.81 -24.96
CA GLU A 180 -0.46 6.43 -25.99
C GLU A 180 -1.89 5.88 -25.99
N ARG A 181 -2.06 4.59 -25.66
CA ARG A 181 -3.35 3.93 -25.47
C ARG A 181 -4.08 4.48 -24.25
N GLU A 182 -3.44 4.53 -23.08
CA GLU A 182 -4.02 5.12 -21.86
C GLU A 182 -4.40 6.59 -22.08
N GLN A 183 -3.52 7.39 -22.66
CA GLN A 183 -3.82 8.80 -22.98
C GLN A 183 -4.97 8.94 -23.99
N ARG A 184 -5.19 7.96 -24.87
CA ARG A 184 -6.34 7.95 -25.79
C ARG A 184 -7.64 7.67 -25.02
N GLU A 185 -7.66 6.63 -24.19
CA GLU A 185 -8.80 6.28 -23.33
C GLU A 185 -9.20 7.45 -22.40
N VAL A 186 -8.22 8.10 -21.74
CA VAL A 186 -8.44 9.31 -20.94
C VAL A 186 -9.15 10.41 -21.75
N ARG A 187 -8.74 10.63 -23.01
CA ARG A 187 -9.35 11.64 -23.90
C ARG A 187 -10.74 11.23 -24.40
N GLU A 188 -10.97 9.95 -24.67
CA GLU A 188 -12.27 9.41 -25.08
C GLU A 188 -13.30 9.51 -23.95
N ILE A 189 -12.94 9.10 -22.73
CA ILE A 189 -13.83 9.20 -21.55
C ILE A 189 -14.05 10.67 -21.17
N TRP A 190 -13.01 11.52 -21.21
CA TRP A 190 -13.17 12.95 -20.91
C TRP A 190 -14.07 13.68 -21.93
N SER A 191 -13.89 13.43 -23.23
CA SER A 191 -14.69 14.08 -24.28
C SER A 191 -16.15 13.60 -24.31
N SER A 192 -16.42 12.35 -23.93
CA SER A 192 -17.78 11.79 -23.80
C SER A 192 -18.44 12.08 -22.43
N SER A 193 -17.72 12.65 -21.47
CA SER A 193 -18.25 13.07 -20.17
C SER A 193 -18.76 14.52 -20.18
N LEU A 194 -19.92 14.75 -19.56
CA LEU A 194 -20.64 16.02 -19.59
C LEU A 194 -20.49 16.79 -18.26
N PRO A 195 -20.29 18.12 -18.27
CA PRO A 195 -20.23 18.91 -17.05
C PRO A 195 -21.62 19.13 -16.45
N PHE A 196 -21.70 19.35 -15.14
CA PHE A 196 -22.95 19.55 -14.40
C PHE A 196 -23.77 20.82 -14.77
N THR A 197 -23.27 21.67 -15.68
CA THR A 197 -24.04 22.79 -16.27
C THR A 197 -24.89 22.37 -17.47
N ASP A 198 -24.60 21.21 -18.06
CA ASP A 198 -25.11 20.79 -19.37
C ASP A 198 -26.03 19.56 -19.23
N LEU A 199 -26.34 19.17 -17.99
CA LEU A 199 -27.30 18.13 -17.62
C LEU A 199 -28.67 18.75 -17.33
N HIS A 200 -29.75 18.00 -17.54
CA HIS A 200 -31.07 18.41 -17.06
C HIS A 200 -31.11 18.41 -15.53
N ASP A 201 -31.84 19.35 -14.92
CA ASP A 201 -31.88 19.51 -13.45
C ASP A 201 -32.32 18.23 -12.71
N GLU A 202 -33.26 17.46 -13.27
CA GLU A 202 -33.68 16.16 -12.72
C GLU A 202 -32.55 15.12 -12.72
N GLU A 203 -31.78 15.04 -13.82
CA GLU A 203 -30.64 14.13 -13.94
C GLU A 203 -29.51 14.55 -13.00
N ALA A 204 -29.20 15.85 -12.95
CA ALA A 204 -28.22 16.40 -12.03
C ALA A 204 -28.60 16.14 -10.56
N GLN A 205 -29.87 16.35 -10.19
CA GLN A 205 -30.35 16.13 -8.82
C GLN A 205 -30.42 14.64 -8.47
N LEU A 206 -30.78 13.77 -9.41
CA LEU A 206 -30.72 12.31 -9.24
C LEU A 206 -29.29 11.85 -8.97
N VAL A 207 -28.32 12.29 -9.77
CA VAL A 207 -26.89 11.98 -9.58
C VAL A 207 -26.39 12.52 -8.25
N LYS A 208 -26.71 13.77 -7.88
CA LYS A 208 -26.35 14.31 -6.55
C LYS A 208 -26.92 13.50 -5.40
N THR A 209 -28.13 12.96 -5.56
CA THR A 209 -28.80 12.12 -4.57
C THR A 209 -28.19 10.71 -4.52
N MET A 210 -27.73 10.18 -5.65
CA MET A 210 -27.01 8.90 -5.75
C MET A 210 -25.67 8.96 -5.01
N PHE A 211 -24.87 10.01 -5.24
CA PHE A 211 -23.54 10.22 -4.64
C PHE A 211 -23.57 11.00 -3.29
N GLN A 212 -24.75 11.22 -2.70
CA GLN A 212 -24.96 11.96 -1.44
C GLN A 212 -24.48 13.43 -1.40
N ILE A 213 -24.03 13.99 -2.53
CA ILE A 213 -23.50 15.36 -2.68
C ILE A 213 -24.58 16.45 -2.86
N THR A 214 -25.80 16.28 -2.32
CA THR A 214 -26.93 17.21 -2.54
C THR A 214 -26.69 18.64 -2.04
N LYS A 215 -25.80 18.83 -1.06
CA LYS A 215 -25.37 20.17 -0.58
C LYS A 215 -24.24 20.80 -1.42
N ILE A 216 -23.64 20.09 -2.38
CA ILE A 216 -22.55 20.62 -3.21
C ILE A 216 -23.13 21.40 -4.39
N SER A 217 -22.65 22.63 -4.58
CA SER A 217 -23.12 23.54 -5.63
C SER A 217 -22.58 23.18 -7.02
N ASN A 218 -23.32 23.51 -8.08
CA ASN A 218 -22.85 23.33 -9.45
C ASN A 218 -21.63 24.22 -9.74
N ALA A 219 -21.49 25.36 -9.05
CA ALA A 219 -20.31 26.21 -9.14
C ALA A 219 -19.05 25.52 -8.58
N THR A 220 -19.17 24.78 -7.47
CA THR A 220 -18.08 23.96 -6.91
C THR A 220 -17.68 22.84 -7.88
N LEU A 221 -18.65 22.10 -8.41
CA LEU A 221 -18.41 21.02 -9.37
C LEU A 221 -17.75 21.55 -10.65
N LYS A 222 -18.23 22.68 -11.19
CA LYS A 222 -17.63 23.35 -12.36
C LYS A 222 -16.22 23.85 -12.08
N ARG A 223 -15.97 24.48 -10.92
CA ARG A 223 -14.64 24.96 -10.50
C ARG A 223 -13.61 23.83 -10.46
N PHE A 224 -13.99 22.66 -9.97
CA PHE A 224 -13.12 21.47 -9.90
C PHE A 224 -13.13 20.62 -11.19
N GLY A 225 -13.83 21.04 -12.25
CA GLY A 225 -13.90 20.32 -13.52
C GLY A 225 -14.60 18.96 -13.44
N VAL A 226 -15.44 18.73 -12.43
CA VAL A 226 -16.12 17.44 -12.21
C VAL A 226 -17.21 17.23 -13.27
N ARG A 227 -17.21 16.06 -13.92
CA ARG A 227 -18.14 15.67 -14.98
C ARG A 227 -18.90 14.39 -14.64
N LEU A 228 -19.92 14.08 -15.43
CA LEU A 228 -20.67 12.83 -15.41
C LEU A 228 -20.35 12.02 -16.68
N PHE A 229 -19.85 10.80 -16.53
CA PHE A 229 -19.73 9.84 -17.62
C PHE A 229 -21.01 9.00 -17.69
N LYS A 230 -21.88 9.29 -18.66
CA LYS A 230 -23.25 8.73 -18.74
C LYS A 230 -23.33 7.20 -18.88
N PRO A 231 -22.46 6.48 -19.64
CA PRO A 231 -22.56 5.04 -19.83
C PRO A 231 -22.55 4.21 -18.53
N THR A 232 -21.71 4.59 -17.56
CA THR A 232 -21.60 3.92 -16.24
C THR A 232 -22.25 4.72 -15.10
N LYS A 233 -22.75 5.94 -15.39
CA LYS A 233 -23.26 6.92 -14.42
C LYS A 233 -22.23 7.32 -13.34
N SER A 234 -20.95 7.32 -13.72
CA SER A 234 -19.83 7.63 -12.81
C SER A 234 -19.48 9.12 -12.81
N LEU A 235 -19.06 9.64 -11.65
CA LEU A 235 -18.40 10.95 -11.59
C LEU A 235 -16.97 10.85 -12.13
N VAL A 236 -16.53 11.87 -12.86
CA VAL A 236 -15.19 11.97 -13.44
C VAL A 236 -14.42 13.09 -12.75
N PHE A 237 -13.27 12.75 -12.16
CA PHE A 237 -12.34 13.67 -11.51
C PHE A 237 -11.05 13.80 -12.32
N PRO A 238 -10.74 14.98 -12.91
CA PRO A 238 -9.55 15.15 -13.74
C PRO A 238 -8.24 15.25 -12.95
N TRP A 239 -7.16 14.78 -13.56
CA TRP A 239 -5.78 15.09 -13.20
C TRP A 239 -5.20 16.04 -14.25
N PHE A 240 -4.92 17.27 -13.86
CA PHE A 240 -4.18 18.24 -14.66
C PHE A 240 -2.74 18.33 -14.16
N GLY A 241 -1.77 18.34 -15.08
CA GLY A 241 -0.34 18.35 -14.73
C GLY A 241 0.57 18.83 -15.86
N GLY A 242 1.83 19.12 -15.51
CA GLY A 242 2.82 19.78 -16.37
C GLY A 242 2.58 21.28 -16.57
N PRO A 243 3.48 21.98 -17.31
CA PRO A 243 3.42 23.43 -17.51
C PRO A 243 2.09 23.92 -18.08
N ASP A 244 1.56 23.22 -19.08
CA ASP A 244 0.34 23.61 -19.81
C ASP A 244 -0.96 23.23 -19.09
N SER A 245 -0.89 22.70 -17.86
CA SER A 245 -2.05 22.13 -17.12
C SER A 245 -2.82 21.08 -17.93
N SER A 246 -2.09 20.29 -18.74
CA SER A 246 -2.65 19.26 -19.62
C SER A 246 -3.34 18.14 -18.82
N LEU A 247 -4.40 17.53 -19.39
CA LEU A 247 -5.07 16.38 -18.78
C LEU A 247 -4.15 15.14 -18.85
N LYS A 248 -3.64 14.71 -17.70
CA LYS A 248 -2.75 13.54 -17.56
C LYS A 248 -3.51 12.25 -17.27
N GLY A 249 -4.71 12.34 -16.69
CA GLY A 249 -5.53 11.20 -16.32
C GLY A 249 -6.88 11.59 -15.75
N ILE A 250 -7.67 10.59 -15.40
CA ILE A 250 -8.99 10.72 -14.75
C ILE A 250 -9.18 9.62 -13.69
N LYS A 251 -9.95 9.95 -12.66
CA LYS A 251 -10.48 8.98 -11.70
C LYS A 251 -12.00 8.93 -11.83
N LEU A 252 -12.55 7.73 -11.95
CA LEU A 252 -13.97 7.43 -12.08
C LEU A 252 -14.50 6.90 -10.75
N LEU A 253 -15.59 7.49 -10.27
CA LEU A 253 -16.29 7.07 -9.06
C LEU A 253 -17.70 6.62 -9.42
N SER A 254 -18.03 5.36 -9.14
CA SER A 254 -19.36 4.78 -9.39
C SER A 254 -20.05 4.48 -8.07
N ALA A 255 -21.30 4.90 -7.90
CA ALA A 255 -22.06 4.66 -6.67
C ALA A 255 -23.09 3.54 -6.85
N GLN A 256 -23.01 2.52 -6.00
CA GLN A 256 -23.97 1.42 -5.92
C GLN A 256 -24.69 1.48 -4.57
N ARG A 257 -26.02 1.30 -4.54
CA ARG A 257 -26.79 1.25 -3.28
C ARG A 257 -27.06 -0.20 -2.91
N ILE A 258 -26.68 -0.57 -1.69
CA ILE A 258 -27.02 -1.85 -1.06
C ILE A 258 -28.04 -1.55 0.02
N ASP A 259 -29.14 -2.32 0.03
CA ASP A 259 -30.23 -2.25 1.00
C ASP A 259 -30.81 -0.84 1.25
N GLY A 260 -30.85 -0.02 0.19
CA GLY A 260 -31.52 1.29 0.15
C GLY A 260 -30.76 2.45 0.79
N GLU A 261 -30.20 2.25 1.99
CA GLU A 261 -29.54 3.30 2.78
C GLU A 261 -28.03 3.41 2.52
N LYS A 262 -27.32 2.28 2.33
CA LYS A 262 -25.85 2.28 2.27
C LYS A 262 -25.36 2.40 0.83
N VAL A 263 -24.59 3.45 0.55
CA VAL A 263 -23.86 3.62 -0.71
C VAL A 263 -22.48 2.98 -0.58
N THR A 264 -22.16 2.08 -1.50
CA THR A 264 -20.79 1.60 -1.77
C THR A 264 -20.26 2.34 -2.98
N TYR A 265 -19.04 2.85 -2.88
CA TYR A 265 -18.35 3.51 -3.99
C TYR A 265 -17.32 2.57 -4.59
N ASN A 266 -17.33 2.44 -5.92
CA ASN A 266 -16.33 1.70 -6.69
C ASN A 266 -15.49 2.71 -7.47
N GLU A 267 -14.17 2.66 -7.28
CA GLU A 267 -13.20 3.55 -7.92
C GLU A 267 -12.48 2.84 -9.06
N ALA A 268 -12.29 3.53 -10.18
CA ALA A 268 -11.43 3.12 -11.29
C ALA A 268 -10.57 4.31 -11.74
N THR A 269 -9.35 4.07 -12.21
CA THR A 269 -8.39 5.13 -12.52
C THR A 269 -7.71 4.85 -13.85
N VAL A 270 -7.59 5.87 -14.71
CA VAL A 270 -6.93 5.79 -16.01
C VAL A 270 -5.97 7.00 -16.12
N PRO A 271 -4.65 6.84 -16.32
CA PRO A 271 -3.89 5.58 -16.45
C PRO A 271 -3.94 4.70 -15.19
N LYS A 272 -3.42 3.47 -15.28
CA LYS A 272 -3.36 2.46 -14.21
C LYS A 272 -2.92 3.05 -12.86
N CYS A 273 -3.46 2.51 -11.76
CA CYS A 273 -3.28 3.06 -10.40
C CYS A 273 -1.82 3.09 -9.90
N SER A 274 -0.93 2.30 -10.51
CA SER A 274 0.53 2.33 -10.35
C SER A 274 1.15 3.65 -10.83
N SER A 275 0.66 4.18 -11.95
CA SER A 275 1.17 5.38 -12.64
C SER A 275 0.45 6.69 -12.26
N TYR A 276 -0.68 6.61 -11.53
CA TYR A 276 -1.52 7.77 -11.23
C TYR A 276 -1.07 8.53 -9.96
N PHE A 277 -0.37 9.66 -10.16
CA PHE A 277 0.16 10.52 -9.09
C PHE A 277 -0.50 11.91 -9.09
N ASN A 278 -1.82 11.95 -8.94
CA ASN A 278 -2.60 13.20 -8.82
C ASN A 278 -2.75 13.66 -7.36
N LEU A 279 -2.88 14.98 -7.16
CA LEU A 279 -3.54 15.58 -5.98
C LEU A 279 -4.78 16.33 -6.48
N PHE A 280 -5.95 15.69 -6.46
CA PHE A 280 -7.15 16.30 -7.02
C PHE A 280 -7.50 17.61 -6.28
N GLY A 281 -7.61 18.70 -7.03
CA GLY A 281 -7.75 20.08 -6.52
C GLY A 281 -6.48 20.94 -6.62
N LEU A 282 -5.31 20.34 -6.86
CA LEU A 282 -4.02 21.05 -6.93
C LEU A 282 -4.01 22.20 -7.94
N ALA A 283 -4.62 22.02 -9.12
CA ALA A 283 -4.71 23.04 -10.17
C ALA A 283 -5.54 24.29 -9.77
N LEU A 284 -6.18 24.27 -8.59
CA LEU A 284 -6.92 25.41 -8.02
C LEU A 284 -6.18 26.10 -6.87
N VAL A 285 -4.95 25.67 -6.55
CA VAL A 285 -4.09 26.28 -5.54
C VAL A 285 -3.35 27.47 -6.14
N SER A 286 -3.40 28.62 -5.47
CA SER A 286 -2.62 29.81 -5.81
C SER A 286 -1.17 29.66 -5.34
N ARG A 287 -0.21 30.23 -6.09
CA ARG A 287 1.21 30.26 -5.65
C ARG A 287 1.41 30.98 -4.30
N MET A 288 0.46 31.82 -3.90
CA MET A 288 0.44 32.58 -2.64
C MET A 288 -0.12 31.78 -1.44
N ASP A 289 -0.76 30.62 -1.69
CA ASP A 289 -1.38 29.83 -0.64
C ASP A 289 -0.32 29.20 0.27
N SER A 290 -0.35 29.60 1.54
CA SER A 290 0.60 29.11 2.56
C SER A 290 0.07 27.94 3.37
N GLU A 291 -1.18 27.54 3.16
CA GLU A 291 -1.83 26.44 3.86
C GLU A 291 -2.77 25.62 2.96
N VAL A 292 -2.95 24.34 3.31
CA VAL A 292 -3.81 23.41 2.59
C VAL A 292 -4.52 22.46 3.56
N VAL A 293 -5.72 22.02 3.21
CA VAL A 293 -6.41 20.88 3.83
C VAL A 293 -6.27 19.66 2.92
N VAL A 294 -5.75 18.56 3.46
CA VAL A 294 -5.58 17.29 2.75
C VAL A 294 -6.64 16.30 3.23
N THR A 295 -7.38 15.71 2.28
CA THR A 295 -8.49 14.78 2.52
C THR A 295 -8.20 13.39 1.95
N GLY A 296 -8.99 12.39 2.34
CA GLY A 296 -8.91 11.03 1.80
C GLY A 296 -9.84 10.76 0.61
N SER A 297 -10.64 11.74 0.17
CA SER A 297 -11.63 11.58 -0.90
C SER A 297 -11.82 12.87 -1.71
N GLU A 298 -12.01 12.73 -3.02
CA GLU A 298 -12.34 13.82 -3.93
C GLU A 298 -13.65 14.54 -3.55
N LEU A 299 -14.63 13.80 -3.01
CA LEU A 299 -15.90 14.37 -2.54
C LEU A 299 -15.71 15.24 -1.28
N ASP A 300 -14.85 14.80 -0.38
CA ASP A 300 -14.49 15.56 0.81
C ASP A 300 -13.74 16.85 0.46
N THR A 301 -12.88 16.83 -0.58
CA THR A 301 -12.21 18.04 -1.09
C THR A 301 -13.21 19.08 -1.59
N LEU A 302 -14.24 18.67 -2.36
CA LEU A 302 -15.31 19.56 -2.78
C LEU A 302 -16.05 20.16 -1.57
N ALA A 303 -16.31 19.35 -0.55
CA ALA A 303 -16.99 19.78 0.67
C ALA A 303 -16.15 20.78 1.49
N VAL A 304 -14.85 20.52 1.70
CA VAL A 304 -13.93 21.46 2.37
C VAL A 304 -13.83 22.78 1.62
N SER A 305 -13.60 22.75 0.30
CA SER A 305 -13.40 23.98 -0.47
C SER A 305 -14.65 24.85 -0.49
N GLN A 306 -15.84 24.24 -0.55
CA GLN A 306 -17.11 24.97 -0.46
C GLN A 306 -17.39 25.48 0.96
N GLY A 307 -17.15 24.65 1.99
CA GLY A 307 -17.51 24.97 3.38
C GLY A 307 -16.50 25.85 4.12
N THR A 308 -15.28 26.01 3.61
CA THR A 308 -14.22 26.82 4.24
C THR A 308 -13.63 27.91 3.34
N GLY A 309 -13.71 27.76 2.01
CA GLY A 309 -13.00 28.60 1.05
C GLY A 309 -11.49 28.35 0.98
N LEU A 310 -10.95 27.43 1.79
CA LEU A 310 -9.51 27.15 1.83
C LEU A 310 -9.05 26.32 0.61
N PRO A 311 -7.75 26.38 0.27
CA PRO A 311 -7.12 25.42 -0.62
C PRO A 311 -7.23 24.01 -0.03
N SER A 312 -7.65 23.06 -0.86
CA SER A 312 -7.93 21.68 -0.43
C SER A 312 -7.58 20.70 -1.53
N VAL A 313 -6.95 19.58 -1.18
CA VAL A 313 -6.57 18.51 -2.13
C VAL A 313 -6.91 17.12 -1.58
N ALA A 314 -7.30 16.20 -2.47
CA ALA A 314 -7.48 14.79 -2.13
C ALA A 314 -6.23 13.97 -2.44
N LEU A 315 -5.96 12.96 -1.62
CA LEU A 315 -4.97 11.91 -1.90
C LEU A 315 -5.56 10.87 -2.88
N PRO A 316 -4.83 10.43 -3.91
CA PRO A 316 -5.39 9.63 -5.00
C PRO A 316 -5.80 8.21 -4.53
N ARG A 317 -5.04 7.66 -3.57
CA ARG A 317 -5.28 6.38 -2.88
C ARG A 317 -5.79 6.56 -1.44
N GLY A 318 -6.40 7.72 -1.16
CA GLY A 318 -7.04 8.04 0.12
C GLY A 318 -6.16 7.80 1.35
N VAL A 319 -6.65 6.99 2.29
CA VAL A 319 -5.96 6.63 3.54
C VAL A 319 -4.94 5.50 3.40
N SER A 320 -4.90 4.80 2.26
CA SER A 320 -4.09 3.58 2.11
C SER A 320 -2.60 3.88 1.87
N CYS A 321 -2.29 4.95 1.15
CA CYS A 321 -0.91 5.32 0.83
C CYS A 321 -0.77 6.81 0.46
N LEU A 322 0.29 7.45 0.98
CA LEU A 322 0.79 8.76 0.56
C LEU A 322 2.13 8.54 -0.17
N PRO A 323 2.14 8.36 -1.50
CA PRO A 323 3.37 8.12 -2.25
C PRO A 323 4.32 9.33 -2.21
N PRO A 324 5.63 9.14 -2.02
CA PRO A 324 6.61 10.23 -1.91
C PRO A 324 6.65 11.20 -3.10
N ALA A 325 6.29 10.78 -4.31
CA ALA A 325 6.15 11.64 -5.49
C ALA A 325 5.19 12.84 -5.27
N LEU A 326 4.27 12.76 -4.30
CA LEU A 326 3.35 13.85 -3.95
C LEU A 326 3.90 14.82 -2.91
N LEU A 327 5.05 14.53 -2.29
CA LEU A 327 5.65 15.38 -1.26
C LEU A 327 6.17 16.73 -1.82
N PRO A 328 6.83 16.83 -3.00
CA PRO A 328 7.21 18.11 -3.59
C PRO A 328 6.02 19.06 -3.83
N TYR A 329 4.88 18.53 -4.27
CA TYR A 329 3.65 19.30 -4.44
C TYR A 329 3.11 19.89 -3.12
N LEU A 330 3.30 19.16 -2.01
CA LEU A 330 2.88 19.55 -0.67
C LEU A 330 3.95 20.35 0.10
N GLU A 331 5.21 20.37 -0.34
CA GLU A 331 6.34 21.05 0.29
C GLU A 331 6.10 22.56 0.46
N GLN A 332 5.44 23.20 -0.51
CA GLN A 332 5.19 24.63 -0.53
C GLN A 332 4.34 25.19 0.63
N PHE A 333 3.57 24.34 1.33
CA PHE A 333 2.66 24.78 2.38
C PHE A 333 3.33 24.83 3.76
N LYS A 334 3.25 25.99 4.42
CA LYS A 334 3.74 26.20 5.80
C LYS A 334 2.86 25.55 6.86
N ARG A 335 1.58 25.28 6.54
CA ARG A 335 0.63 24.54 7.38
C ARG A 335 -0.14 23.52 6.54
N VAL A 336 -0.22 22.27 7.00
CA VAL A 336 -0.98 21.20 6.36
C VAL A 336 -1.97 20.63 7.37
N THR A 337 -3.28 20.75 7.10
CA THR A 337 -4.32 20.13 7.93
C THR A 337 -4.71 18.78 7.32
N LEU A 338 -4.51 17.69 8.04
CA LEU A 338 -4.98 16.36 7.63
C LEU A 338 -6.39 16.12 8.19
N TRP A 339 -7.36 15.93 7.30
CA TRP A 339 -8.75 15.60 7.61
C TRP A 339 -9.20 14.48 6.67
N LEU A 340 -8.61 13.30 6.85
CA LEU A 340 -8.68 12.21 5.86
C LEU A 340 -10.02 11.45 5.83
N GLY A 341 -10.80 11.50 6.91
CA GLY A 341 -12.08 10.80 7.02
C GLY A 341 -12.65 10.81 8.44
N GLY A 342 -13.65 9.96 8.69
CA GLY A 342 -14.43 9.90 9.94
C GLY A 342 -14.14 8.70 10.86
N ASP A 343 -13.09 7.91 10.59
CA ASP A 343 -12.83 6.61 11.22
C ASP A 343 -11.41 6.49 11.81
N ILE A 344 -11.14 5.43 12.59
CA ILE A 344 -9.83 5.21 13.23
C ILE A 344 -8.73 4.95 12.19
N ARG A 345 -9.01 4.34 11.02
CA ARG A 345 -7.99 4.13 9.99
C ARG A 345 -7.56 5.46 9.38
N SER A 346 -8.49 6.40 9.17
CA SER A 346 -8.17 7.80 8.82
C SER A 346 -7.34 8.49 9.90
N TRP A 347 -7.61 8.22 11.18
CA TRP A 347 -6.85 8.78 12.30
C TRP A 347 -5.41 8.24 12.38
N GLU A 348 -5.21 6.94 12.17
CA GLU A 348 -3.90 6.31 12.05
C GLU A 348 -3.13 6.81 10.81
N ALA A 349 -3.77 6.83 9.64
CA ALA A 349 -3.17 7.33 8.40
C ALA A 349 -2.72 8.79 8.56
N SER A 350 -3.54 9.64 9.21
CA SER A 350 -3.17 11.03 9.53
C SER A 350 -1.92 11.11 10.41
N LYS A 351 -1.81 10.23 11.43
CA LYS A 351 -0.61 10.11 12.28
C LYS A 351 0.61 9.64 11.49
N ILE A 352 0.47 8.71 10.53
CA ILE A 352 1.57 8.19 9.69
C ILE A 352 2.02 9.24 8.67
N PHE A 353 1.11 9.80 7.88
CA PHE A 353 1.40 10.76 6.81
C PHE A 353 2.02 12.06 7.34
N SER A 354 1.64 12.50 8.55
CA SER A 354 2.28 13.63 9.22
C SER A 354 3.77 13.43 9.55
N ARG A 355 4.25 12.18 9.59
CA ARG A 355 5.69 11.87 9.73
C ARG A 355 6.45 12.19 8.43
N LYS A 356 5.91 11.77 7.27
CA LYS A 356 6.47 12.08 5.94
C LYS A 356 6.45 13.58 5.64
N LEU A 357 5.32 14.23 5.93
CA LEU A 357 5.12 15.65 5.65
C LEU A 357 5.84 16.59 6.63
N GLY A 358 6.22 16.11 7.82
CA GLY A 358 6.93 16.87 8.85
C GLY A 358 6.05 17.32 10.00
N LEU A 359 6.12 16.59 11.12
CA LEU A 359 5.27 16.68 12.32
C LEU A 359 5.01 18.11 12.87
N ARG A 360 5.93 19.06 12.65
CA ARG A 360 5.81 20.44 13.16
C ARG A 360 4.87 21.34 12.35
N ARG A 361 4.61 21.04 11.06
CA ARG A 361 3.68 21.80 10.20
C ARG A 361 2.31 21.15 10.02
N CYS A 362 2.16 19.91 10.49
CA CYS A 362 0.91 19.15 10.38
C CYS A 362 0.00 19.37 11.59
N THR A 363 -1.26 19.71 11.32
CA THR A 363 -2.37 19.55 12.28
C THR A 363 -3.31 18.47 11.79
N LEU A 364 -3.95 17.76 12.72
CA LEU A 364 -4.81 16.61 12.44
C LEU A 364 -6.22 16.90 12.98
N VAL A 365 -7.26 16.66 12.19
CA VAL A 365 -8.65 16.63 12.68
C VAL A 365 -8.88 15.25 13.31
N ARG A 366 -9.33 15.17 14.57
CA ARG A 366 -9.66 13.89 15.22
C ARG A 366 -11.11 13.53 14.88
N PRO A 367 -11.39 12.34 14.32
CA PRO A 367 -12.76 11.89 14.09
C PRO A 367 -13.61 11.84 15.38
N GLY A 368 -14.89 12.15 15.26
CA GLY A 368 -15.87 12.00 16.34
C GLY A 368 -17.20 12.67 16.01
N GLU A 369 -18.20 12.54 16.88
CA GLU A 369 -19.58 13.02 16.62
C GLU A 369 -19.63 14.52 16.23
N PHE A 370 -18.78 15.35 16.84
CA PHE A 370 -18.68 16.79 16.54
C PHE A 370 -17.74 17.12 15.37
N GLN A 371 -16.95 16.16 14.89
CA GLN A 371 -15.97 16.27 13.80
C GLN A 371 -16.06 15.04 12.86
N PRO A 372 -17.17 14.88 12.09
CA PRO A 372 -17.31 13.80 11.11
C PRO A 372 -16.43 14.05 9.86
N CYS A 373 -16.54 13.22 8.81
CA CYS A 373 -15.86 13.51 7.54
C CYS A 373 -16.37 14.83 6.91
N PRO A 374 -15.58 15.51 6.05
CA PRO A 374 -15.98 16.78 5.46
C PRO A 374 -17.33 16.78 4.74
N LEU A 375 -17.66 15.73 3.97
CA LEU A 375 -18.94 15.60 3.26
C LEU A 375 -20.13 15.50 4.23
N GLU A 376 -20.02 14.70 5.29
CA GLU A 376 -21.03 14.60 6.35
C GLU A 376 -21.14 15.90 7.16
N ALA A 377 -20.02 16.56 7.45
CA ALA A 377 -20.02 17.87 8.11
C ALA A 377 -20.82 18.89 7.29
N LEU A 378 -20.66 18.89 5.96
CA LEU A 378 -21.41 19.75 5.06
C LEU A 378 -22.88 19.34 4.93
N SER A 379 -23.19 18.04 4.86
CA SER A 379 -24.56 17.54 4.74
C SER A 379 -25.40 17.88 5.99
N GLN A 380 -24.79 17.76 7.17
CA GLN A 380 -25.35 18.11 8.49
C GLN A 380 -25.33 19.62 8.79
N GLY A 381 -24.76 20.46 7.91
CA GLY A 381 -24.69 21.92 8.12
C GLY A 381 -23.75 22.37 9.24
N LYS A 382 -22.79 21.52 9.65
CA LYS A 382 -21.75 21.88 10.62
C LYS A 382 -20.81 22.93 10.03
N ASN A 383 -20.16 23.73 10.88
CA ASN A 383 -19.24 24.77 10.42
C ASN A 383 -17.82 24.18 10.22
N LEU A 384 -17.49 23.77 8.99
CA LEU A 384 -16.20 23.16 8.65
C LEU A 384 -15.01 24.05 9.07
N SER A 385 -15.12 25.38 8.94
CA SER A 385 -14.08 26.32 9.35
C SER A 385 -13.80 26.35 10.86
N ARG A 386 -14.77 25.95 11.71
CA ARG A 386 -14.52 25.71 13.14
C ARG A 386 -13.82 24.38 13.38
N ILE A 387 -14.14 23.34 12.61
CA ILE A 387 -13.50 22.01 12.72
C ILE A 387 -12.02 22.09 12.34
N VAL A 388 -11.68 22.73 11.21
CA VAL A 388 -10.28 22.97 10.79
C VAL A 388 -9.50 23.75 11.85
N LYS A 389 -10.12 24.79 12.45
CA LYS A 389 -9.52 25.58 13.55
C LYS A 389 -9.40 24.83 14.88
N ALA A 390 -10.09 23.70 15.04
CA ALA A 390 -10.02 22.81 16.20
C ALA A 390 -9.07 21.60 15.98
N SER A 391 -8.37 21.54 14.85
CA SER A 391 -7.37 20.49 14.58
C SER A 391 -6.19 20.56 15.57
N ILE A 392 -5.67 19.39 15.97
CA ILE A 392 -4.60 19.28 16.98
C ILE A 392 -3.22 19.12 16.32
N PRO A 393 -2.13 19.63 16.93
CA PRO A 393 -0.78 19.45 16.37
C PRO A 393 -0.36 17.96 16.33
N ALA A 394 0.27 17.53 15.23
CA ALA A 394 0.76 16.16 15.09
C ALA A 394 1.98 15.84 15.99
N ALA A 395 2.79 16.85 16.30
CA ALA A 395 3.97 16.71 17.16
C ALA A 395 3.60 16.59 18.64
N HIS A 396 3.49 15.36 19.16
CA HIS A 396 3.35 15.13 20.60
C HIS A 396 4.71 15.14 21.34
N LYS A 397 4.71 15.53 22.62
CA LYS A 397 5.87 15.41 23.52
C LYS A 397 6.04 13.95 23.98
N SER A 398 7.26 13.54 24.31
CA SER A 398 7.60 12.17 24.73
C SER A 398 6.99 11.72 26.07
N ILE A 399 6.28 12.61 26.77
CA ILE A 399 5.49 12.31 27.98
C ILE A 399 4.07 12.79 27.71
N VAL A 400 3.09 11.96 28.06
CA VAL A 400 1.66 12.18 27.81
C VAL A 400 0.90 12.10 29.13
N SER A 401 -0.19 12.87 29.26
CA SER A 401 -1.11 12.79 30.39
C SER A 401 -2.45 12.18 29.97
N PHE A 402 -3.18 11.56 30.89
CA PHE A 402 -4.53 11.04 30.58
C PHE A 402 -5.47 12.14 30.04
N LYS A 403 -5.29 13.41 30.45
CA LYS A 403 -6.05 14.55 29.90
C LYS A 403 -5.86 14.73 28.38
N GLN A 404 -4.71 14.32 27.82
CA GLN A 404 -4.43 14.35 26.38
C GLN A 404 -4.92 13.08 25.67
N LEU A 405 -4.82 11.92 26.35
CA LEU A 405 -5.26 10.62 25.82
C LEU A 405 -6.77 10.38 25.89
N ARG A 406 -7.50 11.06 26.78
CA ARG A 406 -8.93 10.82 27.09
C ARG A 406 -9.80 10.61 25.85
N GLU A 407 -9.62 11.46 24.84
CA GLU A 407 -10.43 11.43 23.62
C GLU A 407 -9.97 10.36 22.61
N ASP A 408 -8.69 9.95 22.62
CA ASP A 408 -8.25 8.77 21.87
C ASP A 408 -8.80 7.49 22.52
N VAL A 409 -8.71 7.38 23.86
CA VAL A 409 -9.26 6.25 24.63
C VAL A 409 -10.78 6.14 24.44
N TYR A 410 -11.50 7.27 24.44
CA TYR A 410 -12.94 7.27 24.12
C TYR A 410 -13.20 6.82 22.67
N GLY A 411 -12.42 7.32 21.71
CA GLY A 411 -12.53 6.91 20.30
C GLY A 411 -12.31 5.41 20.09
N GLU A 412 -11.29 4.84 20.75
CA GLU A 412 -10.99 3.41 20.72
C GLU A 412 -12.12 2.57 21.35
N LEU A 413 -12.62 2.97 22.53
CA LEU A 413 -13.75 2.30 23.20
C LEU A 413 -15.07 2.38 22.42
N MET A 414 -15.30 3.48 21.69
CA MET A 414 -16.49 3.68 20.85
C MET A 414 -16.42 2.83 19.56
N ASN A 415 -15.22 2.53 19.06
CA ASN A 415 -14.99 1.89 17.76
C ASN A 415 -14.23 0.56 17.90
N THR A 416 -14.58 -0.26 18.89
CA THR A 416 -13.94 -1.56 19.20
C THR A 416 -13.74 -2.45 17.97
N ASP A 417 -14.70 -2.48 17.04
CA ASP A 417 -14.61 -3.25 15.80
C ASP A 417 -13.53 -2.77 14.82
N GLN A 418 -13.12 -1.50 14.89
CA GLN A 418 -12.01 -0.95 14.11
C GLN A 418 -10.67 -1.19 14.83
N VAL A 419 -10.63 -1.02 16.16
CA VAL A 419 -9.46 -1.31 17.01
C VAL A 419 -9.06 -2.79 16.94
N ALA A 420 -10.04 -3.69 16.75
CA ALA A 420 -9.80 -5.12 16.51
C ALA A 420 -8.93 -5.40 15.28
N GLY A 421 -8.83 -4.48 14.31
CA GLY A 421 -8.01 -4.59 13.11
C GLY A 421 -8.78 -5.05 11.87
N VAL A 422 -8.04 -5.51 10.85
CA VAL A 422 -8.64 -6.07 9.61
C VAL A 422 -9.04 -7.52 9.86
N LYS A 423 -10.31 -7.85 9.72
CA LYS A 423 -10.84 -9.21 9.98
C LYS A 423 -10.62 -10.09 8.75
N TRP A 424 -10.12 -11.30 8.95
CA TRP A 424 -9.88 -12.23 7.84
C TRP A 424 -11.19 -12.77 7.28
N THR A 425 -11.43 -12.68 5.97
CA THR A 425 -12.69 -13.15 5.38
C THR A 425 -12.75 -14.67 5.32
N ARG A 426 -11.63 -15.31 4.95
CA ARG A 426 -11.48 -16.76 4.78
C ARG A 426 -11.27 -17.52 6.10
N PHE A 427 -10.94 -16.84 7.20
CA PHE A 427 -10.66 -17.46 8.51
C PHE A 427 -11.49 -16.92 9.69
N PRO A 428 -12.83 -17.11 9.73
CA PRO A 428 -13.68 -16.59 10.81
C PRO A 428 -13.32 -17.06 12.23
N GLU A 429 -12.85 -18.30 12.41
CA GLU A 429 -12.38 -18.79 13.72
C GLU A 429 -11.12 -18.05 14.21
N LEU A 430 -10.27 -17.56 13.29
CA LEU A 430 -9.12 -16.73 13.66
C LEU A 430 -9.57 -15.36 14.15
N ASN A 431 -10.61 -14.77 13.53
CA ASN A 431 -11.25 -13.54 14.04
C ASN A 431 -11.89 -13.76 15.42
N ARG A 432 -12.50 -14.92 15.68
CA ARG A 432 -13.10 -15.19 17.00
C ARG A 432 -12.05 -15.10 18.12
N ILE A 433 -10.84 -15.58 17.86
CA ILE A 433 -9.74 -15.60 18.83
C ILE A 433 -8.97 -14.26 18.80
N LEU A 434 -8.26 -13.97 17.71
CA LEU A 434 -7.38 -12.80 17.56
C LEU A 434 -8.11 -11.47 17.35
N LYS A 435 -9.43 -11.47 17.14
CA LYS A 435 -10.29 -10.31 16.83
C LYS A 435 -10.02 -9.64 15.46
N GLY A 436 -8.80 -9.69 14.94
CA GLY A 436 -8.38 -9.23 13.62
C GLY A 436 -6.86 -9.02 13.51
N HIS A 437 -6.40 -8.56 12.35
CA HIS A 437 -5.02 -8.19 12.05
C HIS A 437 -4.77 -6.71 12.39
N ARG A 438 -3.99 -6.43 13.45
CA ARG A 438 -3.67 -5.07 13.91
C ARG A 438 -2.25 -4.65 13.55
N LYS A 439 -2.09 -3.36 13.25
CA LYS A 439 -0.77 -2.73 13.02
C LYS A 439 0.04 -2.68 14.32
N GLY A 440 1.37 -2.68 14.21
CA GLY A 440 2.27 -2.53 15.35
C GLY A 440 2.56 -3.79 16.16
N GLU A 441 1.87 -4.90 15.86
CA GLU A 441 2.06 -6.21 16.50
C GLU A 441 3.14 -7.06 15.81
N LEU A 442 3.73 -7.98 16.59
CA LEU A 442 4.59 -9.06 16.11
C LEU A 442 3.86 -10.41 16.28
N THR A 443 3.60 -11.11 15.18
CA THR A 443 3.07 -12.49 15.19
C THR A 443 4.19 -13.47 14.84
N VAL A 444 4.44 -14.44 15.72
CA VAL A 444 5.33 -15.57 15.42
C VAL A 444 4.51 -16.77 14.96
N PHE A 445 4.89 -17.34 13.82
CA PHE A 445 4.28 -18.54 13.25
C PHE A 445 5.28 -19.70 13.17
N THR A 446 4.85 -20.89 13.60
CA THR A 446 5.65 -22.10 13.57
C THR A 446 4.82 -23.34 13.21
N GLY A 447 5.47 -24.48 13.01
CA GLY A 447 4.86 -25.73 12.55
C GLY A 447 5.91 -26.66 11.90
N PRO A 448 5.64 -27.97 11.77
CA PRO A 448 6.61 -28.93 11.23
C PRO A 448 7.10 -28.59 9.82
N THR A 449 8.24 -29.16 9.43
CA THR A 449 8.73 -29.11 8.04
C THR A 449 7.77 -29.89 7.14
N GLY A 450 7.35 -29.29 6.02
CA GLY A 450 6.38 -29.91 5.09
C GLY A 450 4.89 -29.71 5.42
N SER A 451 4.54 -29.23 6.62
CA SER A 451 3.13 -29.05 7.07
C SER A 451 2.30 -28.03 6.26
N GLY A 452 2.95 -27.23 5.41
CA GLY A 452 2.31 -26.20 4.57
C GLY A 452 2.43 -24.77 5.10
N LYS A 453 3.41 -24.46 5.96
CA LYS A 453 3.60 -23.14 6.59
C LYS A 453 3.47 -21.96 5.61
N THR A 454 4.35 -21.88 4.61
CA THR A 454 4.34 -20.82 3.58
C THR A 454 2.98 -20.73 2.88
N THR A 455 2.40 -21.88 2.51
CA THR A 455 1.10 -21.97 1.82
C THR A 455 -0.06 -21.46 2.68
N PHE A 456 -0.01 -21.64 4.01
CA PHE A 456 -1.02 -21.09 4.92
C PHE A 456 -0.86 -19.57 5.08
N ILE A 457 0.36 -19.07 5.26
CA ILE A 457 0.60 -17.63 5.39
C ILE A 457 0.38 -16.90 4.07
N SER A 458 0.62 -17.54 2.91
CA SER A 458 0.36 -16.95 1.59
C SER A 458 -1.13 -16.70 1.36
N GLU A 459 -1.99 -17.63 1.81
CA GLU A 459 -3.44 -17.43 1.79
C GLU A 459 -3.91 -16.40 2.84
N LEU A 460 -3.34 -16.43 4.04
CA LEU A 460 -3.64 -15.49 5.13
C LEU A 460 -3.28 -14.04 4.77
N ALA A 461 -2.18 -13.85 4.04
CA ALA A 461 -1.72 -12.57 3.52
C ALA A 461 -2.55 -12.11 2.32
N LEU A 462 -2.88 -13.01 1.41
CA LEU A 462 -3.70 -12.73 0.24
C LEU A 462 -5.10 -12.22 0.64
N ASP A 463 -5.71 -12.82 1.67
CA ASP A 463 -6.99 -12.36 2.25
C ASP A 463 -6.91 -10.92 2.81
N LEU A 464 -5.74 -10.47 3.26
CA LEU A 464 -5.50 -9.09 3.69
C LEU A 464 -5.20 -8.17 2.49
N CYS A 465 -4.43 -8.62 1.49
CA CYS A 465 -4.16 -7.89 0.25
C CYS A 465 -5.46 -7.58 -0.51
N MET A 466 -6.37 -8.55 -0.61
CA MET A 466 -7.71 -8.41 -1.19
C MET A 466 -8.61 -7.42 -0.42
N GLN A 467 -8.26 -7.08 0.83
CA GLN A 467 -8.92 -6.04 1.63
C GLN A 467 -8.15 -4.70 1.61
N GLY A 468 -7.16 -4.54 0.72
CA GLY A 468 -6.38 -3.32 0.57
C GLY A 468 -5.24 -3.16 1.58
N VAL A 469 -4.79 -4.21 2.26
CA VAL A 469 -3.64 -4.15 3.18
C VAL A 469 -2.33 -4.25 2.40
N ASN A 470 -1.63 -3.12 2.28
CA ASN A 470 -0.29 -3.05 1.67
C ASN A 470 0.67 -4.02 2.37
N THR A 471 1.13 -5.05 1.65
CA THR A 471 1.84 -6.20 2.22
C THR A 471 3.18 -6.43 1.52
N LEU A 472 4.26 -6.58 2.29
CA LEU A 472 5.60 -6.91 1.80
C LEU A 472 6.00 -8.34 2.21
N TRP A 473 6.42 -9.15 1.25
CA TRP A 473 6.88 -10.51 1.49
C TRP A 473 8.39 -10.65 1.30
N GLY A 474 9.12 -11.00 2.35
CA GLY A 474 10.52 -11.44 2.31
C GLY A 474 10.63 -12.97 2.25
N SER A 475 10.88 -13.51 1.04
CA SER A 475 10.87 -14.95 0.76
C SER A 475 12.31 -15.51 0.63
N PHE A 476 12.93 -15.78 1.77
CA PHE A 476 14.32 -16.23 1.84
C PHE A 476 14.46 -17.73 1.52
N GLU A 477 13.41 -18.54 1.77
CA GLU A 477 13.38 -19.99 1.50
C GLU A 477 12.97 -20.35 0.05
N ILE A 478 12.12 -19.53 -0.59
CA ILE A 478 11.46 -19.86 -1.86
C ILE A 478 11.56 -18.68 -2.84
N ASN A 479 12.00 -18.94 -4.07
CA ASN A 479 12.03 -17.93 -5.14
C ASN A 479 10.64 -17.32 -5.40
N ASN A 480 10.58 -15.98 -5.50
CA ASN A 480 9.35 -15.19 -5.68
C ASN A 480 8.44 -15.68 -6.82
N VAL A 481 8.98 -16.15 -7.95
CA VAL A 481 8.16 -16.69 -9.07
C VAL A 481 7.34 -17.90 -8.62
N ARG A 482 7.91 -18.76 -7.77
CA ARG A 482 7.22 -19.94 -7.23
C ARG A 482 6.21 -19.57 -6.14
N LEU A 483 6.50 -18.54 -5.35
CA LEU A 483 5.58 -18.00 -4.35
C LEU A 483 4.37 -17.31 -5.01
N ALA A 484 4.61 -16.40 -5.96
CA ALA A 484 3.58 -15.72 -6.72
C ALA A 484 2.66 -16.72 -7.45
N LYS A 485 3.21 -17.79 -8.04
CA LYS A 485 2.41 -18.88 -8.61
C LYS A 485 1.46 -19.52 -7.60
N ILE A 486 1.91 -19.79 -6.36
CA ILE A 486 1.05 -20.34 -5.29
C ILE A 486 -0.06 -19.34 -4.94
N MET A 487 0.28 -18.07 -4.73
CA MET A 487 -0.68 -17.01 -4.38
C MET A 487 -1.71 -16.79 -5.50
N LEU A 488 -1.30 -16.80 -6.76
CA LEU A 488 -2.19 -16.68 -7.92
C LEU A 488 -3.17 -17.87 -8.02
N THR A 489 -2.71 -19.09 -7.71
CA THR A 489 -3.57 -20.30 -7.63
C THR A 489 -4.58 -20.19 -6.47
N GLN A 490 -4.17 -19.62 -5.33
CA GLN A 490 -5.02 -19.36 -4.16
C GLN A 490 -6.03 -18.20 -4.38
N PHE A 491 -5.69 -17.27 -5.27
CA PHE A 491 -6.51 -16.11 -5.68
C PHE A 491 -7.58 -16.50 -6.69
N ALA A 492 -7.19 -17.15 -7.78
CA ALA A 492 -8.12 -17.69 -8.78
C ALA A 492 -8.97 -18.87 -8.24
N MET A 493 -8.58 -19.43 -7.08
CA MET A 493 -9.18 -20.62 -6.45
C MET A 493 -9.22 -21.87 -7.35
N GLN A 494 -8.38 -21.91 -8.38
CA GLN A 494 -8.31 -22.96 -9.39
C GLN A 494 -6.88 -23.13 -9.90
N ARG A 495 -6.62 -24.23 -10.62
CA ARG A 495 -5.33 -24.46 -11.27
C ARG A 495 -5.27 -23.81 -12.63
N LEU A 496 -4.37 -22.84 -12.76
CA LEU A 496 -4.13 -22.16 -14.02
C LEU A 496 -3.26 -22.99 -14.98
N GLU A 497 -2.46 -23.96 -14.49
CA GLU A 497 -1.76 -24.90 -15.37
C GLU A 497 -2.71 -25.81 -16.16
N GLU A 498 -3.92 -26.00 -15.65
CA GLU A 498 -4.98 -26.78 -16.28
C GLU A 498 -5.91 -25.87 -17.14
N ASN A 499 -5.78 -24.54 -17.04
CA ASN A 499 -6.64 -23.53 -17.68
C ASN A 499 -5.85 -22.26 -18.10
N LEU A 500 -4.77 -22.42 -18.86
CA LEU A 500 -3.86 -21.32 -19.21
C LEU A 500 -4.52 -20.17 -19.99
N GLU A 501 -5.63 -20.43 -20.69
CA GLU A 501 -6.45 -19.41 -21.38
C GLU A 501 -7.01 -18.32 -20.44
N GLN A 502 -7.06 -18.57 -19.13
CA GLN A 502 -7.49 -17.60 -18.13
C GLN A 502 -6.32 -16.93 -17.39
N TYR A 503 -5.06 -17.24 -17.76
CA TYR A 503 -3.89 -16.74 -17.03
C TYR A 503 -3.86 -15.20 -16.98
N ASP A 504 -3.96 -14.53 -18.13
CA ASP A 504 -3.84 -13.07 -18.22
C ASP A 504 -4.94 -12.37 -17.39
N PHE A 505 -6.20 -12.79 -17.55
CA PHE A 505 -7.33 -12.26 -16.76
C PHE A 505 -7.15 -12.37 -15.23
N TRP A 506 -6.53 -13.45 -14.75
CA TRP A 506 -6.22 -13.60 -13.33
C TRP A 506 -4.93 -12.89 -12.91
N ALA A 507 -3.97 -12.72 -13.83
CA ALA A 507 -2.72 -12.00 -13.61
C ALA A 507 -2.96 -10.49 -13.50
N ASP A 508 -3.72 -9.88 -14.42
CA ASP A 508 -4.12 -8.46 -14.38
C ASP A 508 -4.74 -8.11 -13.03
N ARG A 509 -5.70 -8.93 -12.57
CA ARG A 509 -6.38 -8.79 -11.28
C ARG A 509 -5.52 -9.09 -10.05
N PHE A 510 -4.39 -9.77 -10.24
CA PHE A 510 -3.42 -10.03 -9.19
C PHE A 510 -2.38 -8.88 -9.11
N GLU A 511 -2.10 -8.20 -10.23
CA GLU A 511 -1.30 -6.98 -10.28
C GLU A 511 -2.01 -5.79 -9.59
N GLU A 512 -3.35 -5.74 -9.61
CA GLU A 512 -4.16 -4.77 -8.85
C GLU A 512 -3.95 -4.85 -7.31
N LEU A 513 -3.41 -5.95 -6.78
CA LEU A 513 -3.24 -6.16 -5.34
C LEU A 513 -2.04 -5.38 -4.78
N PRO A 514 -2.11 -4.77 -3.59
CA PRO A 514 -1.01 -4.02 -2.98
C PRO A 514 0.03 -4.96 -2.33
N LEU A 515 0.57 -5.89 -3.12
CA LEU A 515 1.47 -6.97 -2.72
C LEU A 515 2.85 -6.77 -3.33
N TYR A 516 3.86 -6.68 -2.47
CA TYR A 516 5.25 -6.40 -2.85
C TYR A 516 6.16 -7.54 -2.40
N PHE A 517 7.21 -7.84 -3.16
CA PHE A 517 8.17 -8.90 -2.85
C PHE A 517 9.58 -8.32 -2.67
N MET A 518 10.30 -8.77 -1.64
CA MET A 518 11.73 -8.50 -1.52
C MET A 518 12.49 -9.40 -2.51
N THR A 519 13.51 -8.87 -3.20
CA THR A 519 14.33 -9.63 -4.16
C THR A 519 15.35 -10.57 -3.51
N PHE A 520 15.33 -10.69 -2.18
CA PHE A 520 16.23 -11.55 -1.43
C PHE A 520 15.94 -13.04 -1.62
N HIS A 521 17.01 -13.84 -1.65
CA HIS A 521 16.96 -15.30 -1.65
C HIS A 521 18.17 -15.83 -0.87
N GLY A 522 17.99 -16.92 -0.12
CA GLY A 522 19.04 -17.48 0.72
C GLY A 522 19.43 -16.56 1.90
N GLN A 523 20.66 -16.69 2.39
CA GLN A 523 21.12 -15.98 3.59
C GLN A 523 21.37 -14.49 3.32
N GLN A 524 20.89 -13.62 4.22
CA GLN A 524 21.01 -12.16 4.11
C GLN A 524 21.33 -11.53 5.46
N ASN A 525 21.97 -10.36 5.44
CA ASN A 525 22.25 -9.60 6.66
C ASN A 525 20.97 -8.91 7.17
N ILE A 526 20.70 -8.98 8.48
CA ILE A 526 19.55 -8.30 9.10
C ILE A 526 19.52 -6.80 8.77
N LYS A 527 20.66 -6.10 8.75
CA LYS A 527 20.69 -4.66 8.49
C LYS A 527 20.13 -4.36 7.10
N THR A 528 20.59 -5.07 6.07
CA THR A 528 20.10 -4.91 4.70
C THR A 528 18.59 -5.18 4.62
N VAL A 529 18.10 -6.22 5.29
CA VAL A 529 16.67 -6.54 5.36
C VAL A 529 15.86 -5.41 6.03
N LEU A 530 16.33 -4.89 7.16
CA LEU A 530 15.68 -3.78 7.88
C LEU A 530 15.71 -2.47 7.11
N ASP A 531 16.81 -2.17 6.42
CA ASP A 531 16.94 -0.97 5.60
C ASP A 531 15.98 -1.04 4.39
N THR A 532 15.87 -2.20 3.72
CA THR A 532 14.84 -2.44 2.70
C THR A 532 13.41 -2.40 3.26
N MET A 533 13.15 -2.93 4.45
CA MET A 533 11.83 -2.85 5.10
C MET A 533 11.44 -1.41 5.46
N GLN A 534 12.38 -0.60 5.97
CA GLN A 534 12.16 0.83 6.23
C GLN A 534 11.87 1.60 4.94
N HIS A 535 12.65 1.34 3.89
CA HIS A 535 12.46 1.94 2.57
C HIS A 535 11.09 1.58 1.97
N ALA A 536 10.70 0.30 2.02
CA ALA A 536 9.40 -0.15 1.52
C ALA A 536 8.21 0.43 2.30
N VAL A 537 8.28 0.50 3.64
CA VAL A 537 7.26 1.21 4.45
C VAL A 537 7.17 2.68 4.06
N TYR A 538 8.30 3.35 3.80
CA TYR A 538 8.28 4.77 3.41
C TYR A 538 7.72 5.01 2.00
N LEU A 539 8.11 4.20 1.00
CA LEU A 539 7.63 4.34 -0.38
C LEU A 539 6.16 3.92 -0.55
N TYR A 540 5.80 2.75 -0.03
CA TYR A 540 4.54 2.05 -0.37
C TYR A 540 3.54 1.96 0.79
N ASP A 541 3.81 2.60 1.94
CA ASP A 541 2.97 2.55 3.16
C ASP A 541 2.61 1.12 3.60
N ILE A 542 3.60 0.22 3.54
CA ILE A 542 3.44 -1.19 3.92
C ILE A 542 2.89 -1.31 5.36
N ASN A 543 1.73 -1.95 5.50
CA ASN A 543 1.02 -2.17 6.75
C ASN A 543 1.26 -3.59 7.31
N HIS A 544 1.74 -4.53 6.50
CA HIS A 544 2.08 -5.91 6.87
C HIS A 544 3.41 -6.34 6.24
N VAL A 545 4.36 -6.86 7.02
CA VAL A 545 5.59 -7.50 6.54
C VAL A 545 5.61 -8.96 6.95
N ILE A 546 5.96 -9.84 6.01
CA ILE A 546 6.07 -11.28 6.21
C ILE A 546 7.51 -11.72 5.97
N ILE A 547 8.09 -12.48 6.90
CA ILE A 547 9.48 -12.94 6.84
C ILE A 547 9.52 -14.47 6.89
N ASP A 548 9.70 -15.11 5.73
CA ASP A 548 9.76 -16.56 5.57
C ASP A 548 11.15 -17.00 5.07
N ASN A 549 12.10 -17.40 5.92
CA ASN A 549 12.01 -17.61 7.36
C ASN A 549 13.16 -16.90 8.12
N LEU A 550 13.04 -16.83 9.45
CA LEU A 550 14.03 -16.21 10.35
C LEU A 550 15.45 -16.82 10.24
N GLN A 551 15.54 -18.15 10.10
CA GLN A 551 16.82 -18.86 10.14
C GLN A 551 17.79 -18.46 9.01
N PHE A 552 17.31 -17.95 7.87
CA PHE A 552 18.18 -17.43 6.81
C PHE A 552 18.96 -16.16 7.20
N MET A 553 18.47 -15.38 8.17
CA MET A 553 19.15 -14.16 8.65
C MET A 553 20.23 -14.43 9.70
N MET A 554 20.21 -15.62 10.30
CA MET A 554 21.13 -16.02 11.37
C MET A 554 22.48 -16.57 10.86
N GLY A 555 22.67 -16.65 9.53
CA GLY A 555 23.77 -17.39 8.92
C GLY A 555 25.05 -16.61 8.62
N GLN A 556 25.01 -15.27 8.61
CA GLN A 556 26.13 -14.44 8.13
C GLN A 556 27.07 -13.91 9.22
N GLU A 557 26.70 -13.98 10.50
CA GLU A 557 27.57 -13.53 11.59
C GLU A 557 28.58 -14.62 12.00
N ASN A 558 29.75 -14.18 12.45
CA ASN A 558 30.92 -15.04 12.63
C ASN A 558 30.64 -16.23 13.57
N LEU A 559 31.28 -17.37 13.27
CA LEU A 559 31.18 -18.65 14.01
C LEU A 559 31.50 -18.59 15.52
N SER A 560 32.00 -17.45 16.01
CA SER A 560 32.29 -17.16 17.42
C SER A 560 31.11 -16.56 18.20
N VAL A 561 30.03 -16.12 17.54
CA VAL A 561 28.87 -15.49 18.20
C VAL A 561 27.81 -16.55 18.55
N ASP A 562 27.22 -16.45 19.74
CA ASP A 562 26.09 -17.30 20.12
C ASP A 562 24.88 -17.03 19.22
N LYS A 563 24.43 -18.09 18.52
CA LYS A 563 23.30 -18.05 17.59
C LYS A 563 21.99 -17.69 18.30
N PHE A 564 21.85 -17.99 19.59
CA PHE A 564 20.67 -17.59 20.36
C PHE A 564 20.69 -16.09 20.67
N ALA A 565 21.82 -15.54 21.10
CA ALA A 565 22.00 -14.09 21.24
C ALA A 565 21.76 -13.31 19.93
N VAL A 566 22.23 -13.82 18.77
CA VAL A 566 21.91 -13.24 17.45
C VAL A 566 20.41 -13.26 17.18
N GLN A 567 19.75 -14.40 17.39
CA GLN A 567 18.30 -14.54 17.20
C GLN A 567 17.51 -13.57 18.11
N ASP A 568 17.93 -13.43 19.36
CA ASP A 568 17.33 -12.53 20.35
C ASP A 568 17.53 -11.05 20.01
N HIS A 569 18.61 -10.70 19.32
CA HIS A 569 18.79 -9.39 18.72
C HIS A 569 17.79 -9.18 17.57
N ILE A 570 17.75 -10.11 16.61
CA ILE A 570 16.84 -10.05 15.44
C ILE A 570 15.38 -9.87 15.86
N ILE A 571 14.89 -10.69 16.80
CA ILE A 571 13.52 -10.63 17.34
C ILE A 571 13.24 -9.27 17.99
N GLY A 572 14.18 -8.76 18.80
CA GLY A 572 14.02 -7.46 19.46
C GLY A 572 13.98 -6.28 18.47
N VAL A 573 14.76 -6.34 17.39
CA VAL A 573 14.75 -5.29 16.36
C VAL A 573 13.49 -5.38 15.49
N PHE A 574 13.01 -6.57 15.11
CA PHE A 574 11.73 -6.72 14.42
C PHE A 574 10.54 -6.27 15.29
N ARG A 575 10.56 -6.55 16.60
CA ARG A 575 9.52 -6.03 17.50
C ARG A 575 9.51 -4.51 17.55
N LYS A 576 10.70 -3.90 17.70
CA LYS A 576 10.87 -2.44 17.69
C LYS A 576 10.45 -1.83 16.35
N PHE A 577 10.76 -2.48 15.23
CA PHE A 577 10.33 -2.06 13.89
C PHE A 577 8.80 -2.06 13.78
N ALA A 578 8.13 -3.17 14.13
CA ALA A 578 6.67 -3.29 14.03
C ALA A 578 5.97 -2.11 14.73
N THR A 579 6.29 -1.90 16.01
CA THR A 579 5.67 -0.85 16.84
C THR A 579 6.03 0.57 16.38
N ASN A 580 7.30 0.85 16.02
CA ASN A 580 7.71 2.18 15.57
C ASN A 580 7.13 2.55 14.19
N SER A 581 7.25 1.63 13.22
CA SER A 581 6.74 1.80 11.85
C SER A 581 5.21 1.75 11.79
N SER A 582 4.54 1.32 12.88
CA SER A 582 3.09 1.10 12.92
C SER A 582 2.66 0.10 11.84
N CYS A 583 3.40 -1.02 11.77
CA CYS A 583 3.30 -2.07 10.76
C CYS A 583 3.21 -3.43 11.46
N HIS A 584 2.42 -4.38 10.96
CA HIS A 584 2.38 -5.75 11.51
C HIS A 584 3.55 -6.56 10.96
N VAL A 585 4.23 -7.35 11.80
CA VAL A 585 5.28 -8.28 11.34
C VAL A 585 4.85 -9.72 11.62
N THR A 586 4.77 -10.55 10.57
CA THR A 586 4.59 -12.00 10.68
C THR A 586 5.92 -12.70 10.43
N LEU A 587 6.47 -13.32 11.46
CA LEU A 587 7.79 -13.93 11.46
C LEU A 587 7.66 -15.46 11.49
N ILE A 588 8.08 -16.14 10.43
CA ILE A 588 8.08 -17.59 10.36
C ILE A 588 9.37 -18.13 11.00
N ILE A 589 9.21 -18.99 12.00
CA ILE A 589 10.31 -19.64 12.71
C ILE A 589 10.07 -21.14 12.67
N HIS A 590 10.96 -21.91 12.05
CA HIS A 590 10.90 -23.38 12.13
C HIS A 590 11.07 -23.85 13.59
N PRO A 591 10.41 -24.94 14.02
CA PRO A 591 10.55 -25.46 15.38
C PRO A 591 11.91 -26.13 15.61
N ARG A 592 12.18 -26.48 16.86
CA ARG A 592 13.24 -27.42 17.25
C ARG A 592 12.93 -28.81 16.66
N LYS A 593 13.94 -29.69 16.63
CA LYS A 593 13.72 -31.11 16.32
C LYS A 593 13.07 -31.79 17.53
N GLU A 594 11.75 -31.83 17.53
CA GLU A 594 10.91 -32.64 18.41
C GLU A 594 10.72 -34.05 17.80
N GLU A 595 10.08 -34.96 18.55
CA GLU A 595 9.63 -36.25 18.02
C GLU A 595 8.37 -36.08 17.15
N ASP A 596 8.30 -36.80 16.02
CA ASP A 596 7.26 -36.70 14.99
C ASP A 596 5.81 -36.90 15.48
N ASP A 597 5.62 -37.60 16.61
CA ASP A 597 4.31 -37.90 17.20
C ASP A 597 3.89 -36.91 18.31
N LYS A 598 4.76 -35.96 18.70
CA LYS A 598 4.47 -34.96 19.74
C LYS A 598 3.87 -33.67 19.16
N GLU A 599 2.81 -33.19 19.77
CA GLU A 599 2.23 -31.87 19.45
C GLU A 599 3.20 -30.76 19.84
N LEU A 600 3.49 -29.83 18.91
CA LEU A 600 4.42 -28.73 19.16
C LEU A 600 3.86 -27.78 20.23
N GLN A 601 4.70 -27.33 21.15
CA GLN A 601 4.32 -26.34 22.15
C GLN A 601 5.02 -25.00 21.91
N THR A 602 4.64 -23.96 22.64
CA THR A 602 5.32 -22.65 22.61
C THR A 602 6.81 -22.75 22.98
N ALA A 603 7.21 -23.78 23.73
CA ALA A 603 8.60 -24.11 24.05
C ALA A 603 9.37 -24.81 22.89
N SER A 604 8.65 -25.41 21.94
CA SER A 604 9.21 -26.10 20.76
C SER A 604 9.68 -25.15 19.66
N ILE A 605 9.49 -23.84 19.82
CA ILE A 605 10.02 -22.83 18.89
C ILE A 605 11.56 -22.87 18.91
N PHE A 606 12.21 -22.84 17.75
CA PHE A 606 13.66 -22.75 17.67
C PHE A 606 14.13 -21.37 18.16
N GLY A 607 15.13 -21.36 19.04
CA GLY A 607 15.65 -20.13 19.66
C GLY A 607 15.50 -20.12 21.17
N SER A 608 15.71 -18.95 21.77
CA SER A 608 15.38 -18.71 23.19
C SER A 608 13.85 -18.53 23.38
N ALA A 609 13.41 -18.38 24.63
CA ALA A 609 12.02 -18.02 24.94
C ALA A 609 11.63 -16.60 24.47
N LYS A 610 12.59 -15.74 24.07
CA LYS A 610 12.35 -14.36 23.67
C LYS A 610 11.40 -14.25 22.47
N ALA A 611 11.44 -15.22 21.55
CA ALA A 611 10.52 -15.28 20.41
C ALA A 611 9.04 -15.27 20.83
N SER A 612 8.67 -16.08 21.83
CA SER A 612 7.29 -16.16 22.33
C SER A 612 6.98 -15.13 23.42
N GLN A 613 8.00 -14.51 24.03
CA GLN A 613 7.82 -13.39 24.96
C GLN A 613 7.55 -12.06 24.24
N GLU A 614 8.34 -11.72 23.21
CA GLU A 614 8.25 -10.45 22.47
C GLU A 614 7.10 -10.41 21.45
N ALA A 615 6.67 -11.55 20.91
CA ALA A 615 5.51 -11.64 20.03
C ALA A 615 4.21 -11.30 20.78
N ASP A 616 3.27 -10.59 20.16
CA ASP A 616 1.93 -10.40 20.70
C ASP A 616 1.07 -11.65 20.46
N ASN A 617 1.22 -12.26 19.29
CA ASN A 617 0.49 -13.46 18.89
C ASN A 617 1.46 -14.61 18.59
N VAL A 618 1.12 -15.83 19.00
CA VAL A 618 1.90 -17.03 18.68
C VAL A 618 0.98 -18.10 18.09
N LEU A 619 1.27 -18.47 16.84
CA LEU A 619 0.47 -19.37 16.02
C LEU A 619 1.27 -20.64 15.68
N ILE A 620 0.65 -21.80 15.89
CA ILE A 620 1.26 -23.11 15.62
C ILE A 620 0.37 -23.87 14.62
N LEU A 621 0.92 -24.24 13.46
CA LEU A 621 0.29 -25.17 12.53
C LEU A 621 0.66 -26.61 12.92
N GLN A 622 -0.27 -27.28 13.60
CA GLN A 622 -0.15 -28.69 13.97
C GLN A 622 -0.55 -29.59 12.79
N GLU A 623 0.11 -30.73 12.65
CA GLU A 623 -0.24 -31.76 11.66
C GLU A 623 -0.25 -33.14 12.33
N LYS A 624 -1.44 -33.64 12.69
CA LYS A 624 -1.58 -34.95 13.33
C LYS A 624 -1.61 -36.05 12.27
N LYS A 625 -0.49 -36.76 12.13
CA LYS A 625 -0.40 -37.98 11.32
C LYS A 625 -1.35 -39.03 11.91
N LEU A 626 -2.27 -39.54 11.10
CA LEU A 626 -3.20 -40.61 11.49
C LEU A 626 -2.90 -41.84 10.65
N VAL A 627 -2.72 -42.99 11.30
CA VAL A 627 -2.28 -44.24 10.66
C VAL A 627 -3.20 -44.69 9.50
N THR A 628 -4.47 -44.28 9.52
CA THR A 628 -5.52 -44.72 8.57
C THR A 628 -6.19 -43.57 7.82
N CYS A 629 -5.70 -42.33 7.93
CA CYS A 629 -6.33 -41.13 7.33
C CYS A 629 -5.28 -40.12 6.85
N PRO A 630 -5.58 -39.26 5.86
CA PRO A 630 -4.78 -38.07 5.61
C PRO A 630 -4.60 -37.27 6.91
N GLY A 631 -3.36 -36.83 7.20
CA GLY A 631 -3.03 -36.18 8.45
C GLY A 631 -3.89 -34.93 8.70
N ARG A 632 -4.53 -34.85 9.87
CA ARG A 632 -5.44 -33.73 10.16
C ARG A 632 -4.65 -32.52 10.62
N ARG A 633 -4.79 -31.42 9.90
CA ARG A 633 -4.15 -30.14 10.25
C ARG A 633 -5.05 -29.33 11.17
N SER A 634 -4.45 -28.49 11.99
CA SER A 634 -5.16 -27.56 12.86
C SER A 634 -4.26 -26.38 13.21
N LEU A 635 -4.82 -25.17 13.16
CA LEU A 635 -4.14 -23.99 13.68
C LEU A 635 -4.43 -23.86 15.17
N GLN A 636 -3.39 -23.64 15.95
CA GLN A 636 -3.47 -23.39 17.39
C GLN A 636 -2.90 -22.00 17.69
N VAL A 637 -3.73 -21.16 18.30
CA VAL A 637 -3.34 -19.89 18.90
C VAL A 637 -2.89 -20.17 20.33
N THR A 638 -1.60 -20.03 20.62
CA THR A 638 -1.03 -20.26 21.96
C THR A 638 -0.76 -18.98 22.74
N LYS A 639 -0.77 -17.82 22.06
CA LYS A 639 -0.69 -16.50 22.66
C LYS A 639 -1.48 -15.49 21.83
N ASN A 640 -2.15 -14.57 22.51
CA ASN A 640 -2.91 -13.45 21.98
C ASN A 640 -2.85 -12.33 23.01
N ARG A 641 -2.07 -11.28 22.78
CA ARG A 641 -1.88 -10.20 23.77
C ARG A 641 -3.05 -9.23 23.85
N PHE A 642 -3.81 -9.10 22.76
CA PHE A 642 -4.87 -8.09 22.64
C PHE A 642 -6.10 -8.47 23.49
N ASP A 643 -6.55 -9.71 23.38
CA ASP A 643 -7.80 -10.17 24.00
C ASP A 643 -7.59 -11.29 25.06
N GLY A 644 -6.42 -11.93 25.06
CA GLY A 644 -6.13 -13.09 25.93
C GLY A 644 -6.71 -14.42 25.45
N ASP A 645 -7.74 -14.40 24.61
CA ASP A 645 -8.35 -15.58 23.98
C ASP A 645 -7.31 -16.47 23.28
N VAL A 646 -7.32 -17.77 23.60
CA VAL A 646 -6.48 -18.81 22.98
C VAL A 646 -7.34 -20.00 22.55
N GLY A 647 -6.86 -20.82 21.61
CA GLY A 647 -7.65 -21.96 21.14
C GLY A 647 -7.06 -22.70 19.96
N ILE A 648 -7.74 -23.76 19.53
CA ILE A 648 -7.35 -24.61 18.40
C ILE A 648 -8.55 -24.83 17.49
N PHE A 649 -8.35 -24.73 16.17
CA PHE A 649 -9.37 -25.06 15.18
C PHE A 649 -8.79 -25.90 14.03
N PRO A 650 -9.51 -26.93 13.54
CA PRO A 650 -9.04 -27.79 12.47
C PRO A 650 -9.08 -27.07 11.12
N LEU A 651 -8.19 -27.50 10.22
CA LEU A 651 -8.06 -27.01 8.84
C LEU A 651 -8.02 -28.20 7.88
N ASP A 652 -8.86 -28.18 6.85
CA ASP A 652 -8.80 -29.10 5.72
C ASP A 652 -8.05 -28.43 4.56
N PHE A 653 -7.17 -29.16 3.85
CA PHE A 653 -6.34 -28.63 2.76
C PHE A 653 -6.85 -29.06 1.38
N ILE A 654 -7.22 -28.09 0.56
CA ILE A 654 -7.83 -28.24 -0.77
C ILE A 654 -6.72 -28.27 -1.82
N LYS A 655 -6.29 -29.48 -2.19
CA LYS A 655 -5.16 -29.73 -3.12
C LYS A 655 -5.27 -29.10 -4.52
N PRO A 656 -6.46 -28.87 -5.12
CA PRO A 656 -6.58 -28.15 -6.39
C PRO A 656 -6.11 -26.69 -6.26
N SER A 657 -6.79 -25.89 -5.44
CA SER A 657 -6.56 -24.45 -5.24
C SER A 657 -5.38 -24.10 -4.33
N LEU A 658 -4.80 -25.09 -3.63
CA LEU A 658 -3.76 -24.93 -2.60
C LEU A 658 -4.24 -24.11 -1.38
N THR A 659 -5.53 -24.17 -1.06
CA THR A 659 -6.18 -23.36 -0.01
C THR A 659 -6.56 -24.19 1.21
N PHE A 660 -6.77 -23.53 2.35
CA PHE A 660 -7.24 -24.12 3.59
C PHE A 660 -8.69 -23.70 3.89
N SER A 661 -9.47 -24.58 4.49
CA SER A 661 -10.83 -24.27 4.94
C SER A 661 -11.13 -24.85 6.32
N THR A 662 -12.06 -24.24 7.04
CA THR A 662 -12.61 -24.82 8.28
C THR A 662 -13.52 -26.01 7.92
N PRO A 663 -13.32 -27.21 8.48
CA PRO A 663 -14.15 -28.37 8.19
C PRO A 663 -15.63 -28.10 8.47
N ILE A 664 -16.48 -28.29 7.46
CA ILE A 664 -17.93 -28.22 7.62
C ILE A 664 -18.34 -29.31 8.63
N LYS A 665 -19.01 -28.92 9.72
CA LYS A 665 -19.53 -29.85 10.73
C LYS A 665 -20.60 -30.75 10.11
N ALA A 666 -20.19 -31.87 9.53
CA ALA A 666 -21.08 -32.88 9.00
C ALA A 666 -22.03 -33.36 10.12
N LYS A 667 -23.34 -33.12 9.95
CA LYS A 667 -24.36 -33.69 10.84
C LYS A 667 -24.14 -35.21 10.88
N HIS A 668 -23.96 -35.76 12.08
CA HIS A 668 -23.62 -37.18 12.26
C HIS A 668 -24.66 -38.07 11.57
N LYS A 669 -24.28 -38.66 10.42
CA LYS A 669 -24.96 -39.85 9.92
C LYS A 669 -24.67 -40.99 10.89
N LEU A 670 -25.58 -41.21 11.83
CA LEU A 670 -25.57 -42.37 12.72
C LEU A 670 -25.40 -43.64 11.88
N ARG A 671 -24.26 -44.33 12.04
CA ARG A 671 -24.10 -45.67 11.50
C ARG A 671 -25.12 -46.56 12.21
N LYS A 672 -26.16 -47.02 11.50
CA LYS A 672 -26.96 -48.16 11.97
C LYS A 672 -25.99 -49.33 12.19
N VAL A 673 -25.99 -49.87 13.40
CA VAL A 673 -25.36 -51.17 13.69
C VAL A 673 -26.16 -52.24 12.95
N ALA A 674 -25.48 -53.17 12.29
CA ALA A 674 -26.12 -54.29 11.63
C ALA A 674 -26.54 -55.33 12.68
N ALA A 675 -27.84 -55.47 12.92
CA ALA A 675 -28.41 -56.64 13.59
C ALA A 675 -28.57 -57.79 12.58
N LYS A 676 -28.40 -59.04 13.03
CA LYS A 676 -28.77 -60.22 12.24
C LYS A 676 -30.29 -60.41 12.22
N PRO A 677 -30.85 -61.06 11.18
CA PRO A 677 -32.26 -61.39 11.14
C PRO A 677 -32.58 -62.64 11.97
N GLU A 678 -33.71 -62.60 12.67
CA GLU A 678 -34.54 -63.77 12.98
C GLU A 678 -35.97 -63.44 12.54
N ASN A 679 -36.83 -64.46 12.45
CA ASN A 679 -38.07 -64.42 11.66
C ASN A 679 -39.18 -63.57 12.31
N GLU A 680 -40.06 -63.01 11.49
CA GLU A 680 -41.48 -63.39 11.45
C GLU A 680 -42.21 -62.78 10.23
N GLU A 681 -43.43 -63.24 9.95
CA GLU A 681 -44.13 -63.06 8.67
C GLU A 681 -45.15 -61.89 8.65
N GLU A 682 -45.59 -61.55 7.43
CA GLU A 682 -46.76 -60.74 7.03
C GLU A 682 -47.34 -59.64 7.95
N VAL A 683 -47.53 -58.44 7.38
CA VAL A 683 -48.85 -57.99 6.86
C VAL A 683 -48.72 -56.68 6.07
N LYS A 684 -49.62 -56.46 5.10
CA LYS A 684 -49.71 -55.29 4.21
C LYS A 684 -50.42 -54.11 4.91
N GLY A 685 -50.08 -52.85 4.58
CA GLY A 685 -50.90 -51.71 5.05
C GLY A 685 -50.44 -50.30 4.65
N ASN A 686 -50.89 -49.85 3.48
CA ASN A 686 -51.21 -48.47 3.06
C ASN A 686 -50.22 -47.30 3.30
N GLU A 687 -49.94 -46.62 2.19
CA GLU A 687 -49.62 -45.19 2.12
C GLU A 687 -50.80 -44.32 2.62
N VAL A 688 -50.56 -43.03 2.92
CA VAL A 688 -51.17 -41.86 2.22
C VAL A 688 -50.97 -40.53 3.00
N THR A 689 -50.49 -39.52 2.27
CA THR A 689 -50.43 -38.05 2.56
C THR A 689 -49.97 -37.51 3.92
N VAL A 690 -48.94 -36.67 3.85
CA VAL A 690 -48.81 -35.47 4.70
C VAL A 690 -49.73 -34.37 4.17
N GLN A 691 -50.43 -33.66 5.06
CA GLN A 691 -50.78 -32.25 4.85
C GLN A 691 -50.21 -31.40 5.99
N LYS A 692 -49.85 -30.17 5.67
CA LYS A 692 -49.47 -29.12 6.64
C LYS A 692 -50.73 -28.41 7.11
N ASP A 693 -50.68 -27.81 8.29
CA ASP A 693 -51.24 -26.46 8.47
C ASP A 693 -50.40 -25.64 9.47
N ASP A 694 -50.51 -24.32 9.40
CA ASP A 694 -49.82 -23.34 10.25
C ASP A 694 -50.74 -22.85 11.39
N GLY A 695 -50.21 -22.55 12.58
CA GLY A 695 -51.09 -22.13 13.69
C GLY A 695 -50.44 -21.64 14.98
N LYS A 696 -50.32 -20.32 15.13
CA LYS A 696 -50.04 -19.61 16.41
C LYS A 696 -51.00 -20.03 17.54
N LYS A 697 -50.52 -20.09 18.80
CA LYS A 697 -51.03 -19.20 19.88
C LYS A 697 -50.23 -19.18 21.18
N GLU A 698 -50.63 -18.23 22.03
CA GLU A 698 -49.92 -17.66 23.18
C GLU A 698 -50.15 -18.36 24.54
N LYS A 699 -49.33 -17.91 25.53
CA LYS A 699 -49.71 -17.50 26.91
C LYS A 699 -49.69 -18.47 28.12
N ALA A 700 -49.22 -17.86 29.24
CA ALA A 700 -49.69 -17.97 30.63
C ALA A 700 -49.12 -19.01 31.62
N THR A 701 -48.02 -18.60 32.30
CA THR A 701 -47.84 -18.56 33.78
C THR A 701 -48.67 -19.47 34.72
N LYS A 702 -47.99 -20.13 35.70
CA LYS A 702 -48.11 -19.83 37.15
C LYS A 702 -47.13 -20.56 38.10
N THR A 703 -46.73 -19.80 39.14
CA THR A 703 -46.32 -20.09 40.55
C THR A 703 -46.76 -21.42 41.22
N ALA A 704 -46.16 -21.95 42.32
CA ALA A 704 -44.96 -21.63 43.14
C ALA A 704 -44.79 -22.65 44.32
N LYS A 705 -43.85 -22.38 45.27
CA LYS A 705 -43.56 -22.96 46.63
C LYS A 705 -42.42 -24.02 46.73
N ALA A 706 -41.77 -24.26 47.90
CA ALA A 706 -41.35 -23.41 49.04
C ALA A 706 -40.60 -24.20 50.16
N SER A 707 -39.48 -23.69 50.68
CA SER A 707 -38.89 -23.90 52.04
C SER A 707 -37.62 -23.00 52.15
N GLN A 708 -37.22 -22.31 53.23
CA GLN A 708 -37.19 -22.50 54.70
C GLN A 708 -36.08 -23.47 55.20
N ALA A 709 -35.21 -23.16 56.18
CA ALA A 709 -35.13 -21.95 57.05
C ALA A 709 -33.72 -21.62 57.65
N ALA A 710 -33.49 -20.30 57.82
CA ALA A 710 -32.87 -19.55 58.94
C ALA A 710 -31.68 -20.07 59.79
N LYS A 711 -30.66 -19.20 59.95
CA LYS A 711 -30.32 -18.51 61.24
C LYS A 711 -29.30 -17.35 61.08
N ARG A 712 -29.33 -16.36 61.99
CA ARG A 712 -28.32 -15.32 62.29
C ARG A 712 -27.73 -15.57 63.70
N PRO A 713 -26.60 -14.98 64.12
CA PRO A 713 -26.47 -13.56 64.58
C PRO A 713 -25.53 -12.74 63.63
N ALA A 714 -25.31 -11.41 63.65
CA ALA A 714 -25.15 -10.36 64.69
C ALA A 714 -23.84 -10.50 65.52
N ASN A 715 -23.08 -9.48 65.95
CA ASN A 715 -22.96 -8.01 65.75
C ASN A 715 -21.49 -7.65 66.21
N GLU A 716 -20.86 -6.46 66.14
CA GLU A 716 -21.21 -5.06 65.80
C GLU A 716 -19.91 -4.21 65.58
N ASN A 717 -20.03 -2.99 65.02
CA ASN A 717 -19.08 -1.85 65.17
C ASN A 717 -17.63 -2.02 64.62
N GLU A 718 -16.77 -1.00 64.47
CA GLU A 718 -16.88 0.47 64.65
C GLU A 718 -16.07 1.27 63.57
N LYS A 719 -15.92 2.59 63.75
CA LYS A 719 -15.36 3.56 62.78
C LYS A 719 -13.85 3.40 62.52
N ALA A 720 -13.45 3.68 61.27
CA ALA A 720 -12.32 4.56 60.92
C ALA A 720 -12.51 5.10 59.49
#